data_AF-A0A3N0ZC25-F1
#
_entry.id   AF-A0A3N0ZC25-F1
#
_cell.length_a   1.000
_cell.length_b   1.000
_cell.length_c   1.000
_cell.angle_alpha   90.00
_cell.angle_beta   90.00
_cell.angle_gamma   90.00
#
_symmetry.space_group_name_H-M   'P 1'
#
loop_
_entity.id
_entity.type
_entity.pdbx_description
1 polymer ?
#
loop_
_entity_poly.entity_id
_entity_poly.type
_entity_poly.pdbx_seq_one_letter_code
_entity_poly.pdbx_strand_id
1 'polypeptide(L)'
;MKKIFLYPFWLRFWHWTNALLFLLLIASGLSIHYSDPKSGLIPFRISILIHNISGILLSLNYLFFFIKSLITKNYKHYIPKLKGLFDRIYIQLRYYLLGIFIGEPHPFETSPEQKFNPLQQITYFFIMGFFMPLIIVTGWLLMFPELAPDEFLGLGGVWPMALLHTITGFILSLFMFVHIYLGTTGQTLSELYKSMITGWKLAFEEHHQVYIKPTKPYKKKKLLPLVFYNPTTLAGALISIFSFVIIVFLTIVELFSENPNPYLGIVTFIVLPTFVIFGLILVIFGALKENRRILSAKGAKRQLPVIDLNNPKHQVATIVFSVSGLLLLIFSSFGTYKAYEYTDSDQFCGEVCHKVMEPEYVAYKDSPHSRVGCVKCHIGPGADWFVRSKLSGTYQVFATILNKYPKPIPTPVENLRPSQETCEQCHWPKHFYSEKRKRYDFFTSDEKNSEYQISMLIKVGGGSPETGNNDGIHWHMYLANEITYWPADRTRQKIPWVKSRSLITGEETVYIDTSFKFESKTKTPPKDELRRFDCIDCHNRPSHVFKQPNQTINFFLSSGKIDKTLPYIKSIGVQVLENYVRSRNTAFENIKNYIYGFYKEYYPDVLVQKEKEIEKAVHELYNIYMRNYFPDMKANWKNYPVNIGHLYSPGCFRCHDGKHVSPTGKVITNDCNACHIINYQKPPSGEEFVSSTGLNFIHPGGIDKLLQKQECYTCHGPQAQQKIFMPRIATASK
;
A
#
# COMPACT_ATOMS: atom_id res chain seq x y z
N MET A 1 25.07 4.53 -60.86
CA MET A 1 24.85 4.29 -59.41
C MET A 1 26.19 3.98 -58.74
N LYS A 2 26.62 4.80 -57.77
CA LYS A 2 27.88 4.60 -57.03
C LYS A 2 27.62 3.84 -55.73
N LYS A 3 28.45 2.83 -55.43
CA LYS A 3 28.42 2.16 -54.11
C LYS A 3 29.16 3.03 -53.10
N ILE A 4 28.47 3.48 -52.06
CA ILE A 4 29.05 4.22 -50.93
C ILE A 4 29.19 3.28 -49.75
N PHE A 5 30.40 3.19 -49.20
CA PHE A 5 30.67 2.42 -48.00
C PHE A 5 30.26 3.21 -46.75
N LEU A 6 29.29 2.71 -46.00
CA LEU A 6 28.73 3.43 -44.83
C LEU A 6 28.94 2.69 -43.52
N TYR A 7 28.90 1.35 -43.54
CA TYR A 7 28.88 0.52 -42.32
C TYR A 7 30.06 -0.46 -42.27
N PRO A 8 31.10 -0.18 -41.47
CA PRO A 8 32.22 -1.09 -41.29
C PRO A 8 31.79 -2.40 -40.63
N PHE A 9 32.59 -3.47 -40.82
CA PHE A 9 32.26 -4.81 -40.34
C PHE A 9 31.92 -4.84 -38.84
N TRP A 10 32.72 -4.18 -37.99
CA TRP A 10 32.50 -4.18 -36.54
C TRP A 10 31.12 -3.62 -36.16
N LEU A 11 30.63 -2.61 -36.88
CA LEU A 11 29.34 -1.97 -36.63
C LEU A 11 28.19 -2.87 -37.08
N ARG A 12 28.38 -3.61 -38.19
CA ARG A 12 27.42 -4.61 -38.67
C ARG A 12 27.30 -5.79 -37.71
N PHE A 13 28.45 -6.31 -37.27
CA PHE A 13 28.50 -7.39 -36.27
C PHE A 13 27.77 -6.96 -34.99
N TRP A 14 28.16 -5.82 -34.41
CA TRP A 14 27.50 -5.27 -33.22
C TRP A 14 25.98 -5.16 -33.40
N HIS A 15 25.52 -4.60 -34.52
CA HIS A 15 24.11 -4.36 -34.78
C HIS A 15 23.29 -5.65 -34.83
N TRP A 16 23.74 -6.66 -35.59
CA TRP A 16 23.00 -7.92 -35.70
C TRP A 16 23.02 -8.74 -34.41
N THR A 17 24.14 -8.73 -33.68
CA THR A 17 24.19 -9.29 -32.34
C THR A 17 23.25 -8.54 -31.38
N ASN A 18 23.23 -7.21 -31.44
CA ASN A 18 22.33 -6.38 -30.63
C ASN A 18 20.86 -6.70 -30.93
N ALA A 19 20.49 -6.78 -32.21
CA ALA A 19 19.13 -7.08 -32.64
C ALA A 19 18.66 -8.45 -32.15
N LEU A 20 19.49 -9.49 -32.28
CA LEU A 20 19.18 -10.82 -31.78
C LEU A 20 18.98 -10.84 -30.26
N LEU A 21 19.91 -10.24 -29.50
CA LEU A 21 19.82 -10.15 -28.05
C LEU A 21 18.57 -9.39 -27.60
N PHE A 22 18.21 -8.30 -28.30
CA PHE A 22 16.97 -7.57 -28.02
C PHE A 22 15.73 -8.41 -28.24
N LEU A 23 15.63 -9.17 -29.34
CA LEU A 23 14.48 -10.03 -29.59
C LEU A 23 14.34 -11.11 -28.51
N LEU A 24 15.45 -11.71 -28.08
CA LEU A 24 15.47 -12.68 -26.98
C LEU A 24 15.04 -12.05 -25.65
N LEU A 25 15.51 -10.84 -25.34
CA LEU A 25 15.14 -10.09 -24.14
C LEU A 25 13.67 -9.70 -24.13
N ILE A 26 13.11 -9.28 -25.27
CA ILE A 26 11.68 -8.94 -25.39
C ILE A 26 10.84 -10.19 -25.17
N ALA A 27 11.15 -11.29 -25.84
CA ALA A 27 10.41 -12.55 -25.73
C ALA A 27 10.47 -13.13 -24.30
N SER A 28 11.68 -13.21 -23.72
CA SER A 28 11.87 -13.70 -22.36
C SER A 28 11.28 -12.75 -21.31
N GLY A 29 11.39 -11.43 -21.48
CA GLY A 29 10.83 -10.43 -20.58
C GLY A 29 9.30 -10.46 -20.55
N LEU A 30 8.65 -10.53 -21.71
CA LEU A 30 7.20 -10.73 -21.79
C LEU A 30 6.80 -12.05 -21.12
N SER A 31 7.54 -13.13 -21.38
CA SER A 31 7.27 -14.41 -20.75
C SER A 31 7.41 -14.37 -19.22
N ILE A 32 8.39 -13.66 -18.66
CA ILE A 32 8.55 -13.52 -17.20
C ILE A 32 7.35 -12.80 -16.57
N HIS A 33 6.75 -11.83 -17.28
CA HIS A 33 5.59 -11.09 -16.79
C HIS A 33 4.26 -11.87 -16.89
N TYR A 34 4.14 -12.80 -17.85
CA TYR A 34 2.86 -13.45 -18.20
C TYR A 34 2.88 -14.99 -18.12
N SER A 35 3.94 -15.63 -17.61
CA SER A 35 3.99 -17.10 -17.55
C SER A 35 3.12 -17.65 -16.43
N ASP A 36 1.93 -18.11 -16.78
CA ASP A 36 1.17 -19.11 -16.02
C ASP A 36 1.95 -20.45 -16.06
N PRO A 37 2.13 -21.15 -14.92
CA PRO A 37 2.67 -22.51 -14.87
C PRO A 37 2.03 -23.49 -15.85
N LYS A 38 0.78 -23.23 -16.29
CA LYS A 38 0.00 -24.10 -17.16
C LYS A 38 -0.09 -23.66 -18.62
N SER A 39 0.30 -22.43 -19.00
CA SER A 39 0.02 -21.91 -20.36
C SER A 39 1.03 -20.93 -20.98
N GLY A 40 2.26 -20.80 -20.47
CA GLY A 40 3.28 -19.92 -21.06
C GLY A 40 3.97 -20.46 -22.34
N LEU A 41 4.25 -19.57 -23.30
CA LEU A 41 5.06 -19.86 -24.52
C LEU A 41 6.47 -20.41 -24.22
N ILE A 42 7.09 -19.98 -23.11
CA ILE A 42 8.39 -20.45 -22.61
C ILE A 42 8.26 -20.66 -21.08
N PRO A 43 8.73 -21.79 -20.52
CA PRO A 43 8.70 -22.02 -19.07
C PRO A 43 9.46 -20.94 -18.28
N PHE A 44 8.90 -20.49 -17.15
CA PHE A 44 9.44 -19.39 -16.32
C PHE A 44 10.95 -19.49 -16.03
N ARG A 45 11.42 -20.68 -15.63
CA ARG A 45 12.85 -20.92 -15.33
C ARG A 45 13.76 -20.72 -16.56
N ILE A 46 13.28 -21.12 -17.74
CA ILE A 46 14.00 -20.95 -19.00
C ILE A 46 13.97 -19.48 -19.41
N SER A 47 12.85 -18.79 -19.22
CA SER A 47 12.71 -17.36 -19.51
C SER A 47 13.69 -16.52 -18.69
N ILE A 48 13.83 -16.77 -17.38
CA ILE A 48 14.82 -16.08 -16.54
C ILE A 48 16.25 -16.33 -17.05
N LEU A 49 16.59 -17.59 -17.37
CA LEU A 49 17.93 -17.94 -17.83
C LEU A 49 18.28 -17.21 -19.15
N ILE A 50 17.37 -17.28 -20.13
CA ILE A 50 17.54 -16.61 -21.42
C ILE A 50 17.65 -15.09 -21.22
N HIS A 51 16.81 -14.51 -20.36
CA HIS A 51 16.80 -13.08 -20.09
C HIS A 51 18.13 -12.62 -19.48
N ASN A 52 18.60 -13.30 -18.43
CA ASN A 52 19.83 -12.92 -17.72
C ASN A 52 21.06 -13.06 -18.61
N ILE A 53 21.20 -14.19 -19.33
CA ILE A 53 22.32 -14.40 -20.26
C ILE A 53 22.30 -13.34 -21.36
N SER A 54 21.13 -13.11 -21.96
CA SER A 54 20.99 -12.11 -23.03
C SER A 54 21.28 -10.69 -22.53
N GLY A 55 20.90 -10.36 -21.29
CA GLY A 55 21.16 -9.07 -20.66
C GLY A 55 22.65 -8.82 -20.37
N ILE A 56 23.37 -9.85 -19.90
CA ILE A 56 24.82 -9.80 -19.71
C ILE A 56 25.51 -9.62 -21.07
N LEU A 57 25.15 -10.42 -22.07
CA LEU A 57 25.71 -10.33 -23.41
C LEU A 57 25.40 -8.97 -24.06
N LEU A 58 24.20 -8.42 -23.84
CA LEU A 58 23.83 -7.09 -24.32
C LEU A 58 24.69 -6.01 -23.66
N SER A 59 24.97 -6.14 -22.36
CA SER A 59 25.83 -5.21 -21.62
C SER A 59 27.25 -5.19 -22.19
N LEU A 60 27.82 -6.37 -22.44
CA LEU A 60 29.14 -6.52 -23.07
C LEU A 60 29.14 -5.99 -24.51
N ASN A 61 28.09 -6.27 -25.28
CA ASN A 61 27.95 -5.79 -26.66
C ASN A 61 27.78 -4.26 -26.71
N TYR A 62 27.09 -3.65 -25.75
CA TYR A 62 26.97 -2.21 -25.60
C TYR A 62 28.31 -1.56 -25.24
N LEU A 63 29.07 -2.17 -24.32
CA LEU A 63 30.43 -1.71 -23.99
C LEU A 63 31.36 -1.78 -25.21
N PHE A 64 31.30 -2.86 -25.99
CA PHE A 64 32.03 -3.00 -27.25
C PHE A 64 31.69 -1.87 -28.24
N PHE A 65 30.40 -1.55 -28.41
CA PHE A 65 29.96 -0.43 -29.24
C PHE A 65 30.49 0.90 -28.73
N PHE A 66 30.39 1.15 -27.43
CA PHE A 66 30.86 2.40 -26.84
C PHE A 66 32.36 2.62 -27.09
N ILE A 67 33.18 1.60 -26.77
CA ILE A 67 34.64 1.65 -26.98
C ILE A 67 34.99 1.81 -28.46
N LYS A 68 34.43 0.99 -29.36
CA LYS A 68 34.71 1.10 -30.80
C LYS A 68 34.22 2.42 -31.38
N SER A 69 33.09 2.94 -30.90
CA SER A 69 32.55 4.22 -31.33
C SER A 69 33.47 5.39 -30.95
N LEU A 70 34.10 5.33 -29.77
CA LEU A 70 35.13 6.30 -29.36
C LEU A 70 36.40 6.20 -30.21
N ILE A 71 36.95 5.00 -30.37
CA ILE A 71 38.20 4.76 -31.14
C ILE A 71 38.03 5.20 -32.60
N THR A 72 36.91 4.84 -33.22
CA THR A 72 36.63 5.13 -34.65
C THR A 72 36.00 6.50 -34.87
N LYS A 73 35.76 7.28 -33.80
CA LYS A 73 35.02 8.55 -33.80
C LYS A 73 33.61 8.46 -34.42
N ASN A 74 33.02 7.26 -34.45
CA ASN A 74 31.68 7.00 -35.01
C ASN A 74 30.58 7.73 -34.22
N TYR A 75 30.82 8.06 -32.94
CA TYR A 75 29.89 8.82 -32.09
C TYR A 75 29.48 10.17 -32.71
N LYS A 76 30.36 10.78 -33.53
CA LYS A 76 30.10 12.07 -34.19
C LYS A 76 28.86 12.05 -35.09
N HIS A 77 28.50 10.90 -35.66
CA HIS A 77 27.31 10.78 -36.50
C HIS A 77 26.00 10.84 -35.70
N TYR A 78 26.04 10.59 -34.39
CA TYR A 78 24.87 10.59 -33.51
C TYR A 78 24.60 11.95 -32.86
N ILE A 79 25.55 12.89 -32.90
CA ILE A 79 25.41 14.22 -32.30
C ILE A 79 24.68 15.15 -33.29
N PRO A 80 23.48 15.65 -32.94
CA PRO A 80 22.76 16.57 -33.81
C PRO A 80 23.41 17.97 -33.82
N LYS A 81 23.46 18.62 -34.98
CA LYS A 81 23.86 20.03 -35.09
C LYS A 81 22.77 20.93 -34.49
N LEU A 82 23.12 21.79 -33.53
CA LEU A 82 22.13 22.64 -32.82
C LEU A 82 21.50 23.74 -33.69
N LYS A 83 22.28 24.32 -34.62
CA LYS A 83 21.79 25.40 -35.51
C LYS A 83 20.74 24.86 -36.48
N GLY A 84 19.52 25.42 -36.44
CA GLY A 84 18.40 25.03 -37.31
C GLY A 84 17.83 23.63 -37.04
N LEU A 85 18.09 23.07 -35.85
CA LEU A 85 17.71 21.69 -35.51
C LEU A 85 16.19 21.46 -35.56
N PHE A 86 15.41 22.37 -34.98
CA PHE A 86 13.94 22.26 -34.94
C PHE A 86 13.30 22.21 -36.33
N ASP A 87 13.75 23.06 -37.24
CA ASP A 87 13.23 23.09 -38.62
C ASP A 87 13.53 21.77 -39.35
N ARG A 88 14.74 21.24 -39.16
CA ARG A 88 15.14 19.96 -39.76
C ARG A 88 14.38 18.77 -39.17
N ILE A 89 14.17 18.73 -37.86
CA ILE A 89 13.34 17.70 -37.21
C ILE A 89 11.93 17.76 -37.78
N TYR A 90 11.34 18.95 -37.88
CA TYR A 90 9.99 19.13 -38.40
C TYR A 90 9.85 18.63 -39.85
N ILE A 91 10.84 18.90 -40.70
CA ILE A 91 10.87 18.40 -42.08
C ILE A 91 10.85 16.87 -42.11
N GLN A 92 11.65 16.22 -41.25
CA GLN A 92 11.72 14.76 -41.17
C GLN A 92 10.44 14.14 -40.60
N LEU A 93 9.93 14.72 -39.51
CA LEU A 93 8.72 14.24 -38.86
C LEU A 93 7.51 14.31 -39.81
N ARG A 94 7.37 15.42 -40.56
CA ARG A 94 6.32 15.55 -41.59
C ARG A 94 6.47 14.49 -42.69
N TYR A 95 7.70 14.22 -43.12
CA TYR A 95 7.94 13.21 -44.14
C TYR A 95 7.44 11.84 -43.69
N TYR A 96 7.87 11.36 -42.52
CA TYR A 96 7.46 10.05 -42.00
C TYR A 96 5.97 9.95 -41.68
N LEU A 97 5.34 11.06 -41.27
CA LEU A 97 3.91 11.05 -40.94
C LEU A 97 2.98 11.19 -42.16
N LEU A 98 3.43 11.87 -43.22
CA LEU A 98 2.56 12.24 -44.35
C LEU A 98 3.25 12.11 -45.71
N GLY A 99 4.50 12.56 -45.84
CA GLY A 99 5.22 12.60 -47.11
C GLY A 99 5.44 11.22 -47.73
N ILE A 100 5.69 10.21 -46.90
CA ILE A 100 5.90 8.82 -47.33
C ILE A 100 4.65 8.24 -48.03
N PHE A 101 3.45 8.58 -47.57
CA PHE A 101 2.19 8.08 -48.12
C PHE A 101 1.78 8.77 -49.42
N ILE A 102 2.37 9.93 -49.72
CA ILE A 102 2.08 10.74 -50.92
C ILE A 102 3.22 10.60 -51.95
N GLY A 103 4.19 9.71 -51.70
CA GLY A 103 5.30 9.43 -52.62
C GLY A 103 6.33 10.55 -52.72
N GLU A 104 6.46 11.41 -51.70
CA GLU A 104 7.51 12.43 -51.70
C GLU A 104 8.91 11.79 -51.62
N PRO A 105 9.95 12.41 -52.23
CA PRO A 105 11.32 11.95 -52.06
C PRO A 105 11.79 12.18 -50.61
N HIS A 106 12.60 11.24 -50.10
CA HIS A 106 13.13 11.33 -48.73
C HIS A 106 13.97 12.61 -48.58
N PRO A 107 13.69 13.48 -47.60
CA PRO A 107 14.26 14.83 -47.52
C PRO A 107 15.70 14.88 -47.01
N PHE A 108 16.36 13.73 -46.95
CA PHE A 108 17.73 13.59 -46.47
C PHE A 108 18.44 12.48 -47.22
N GLU A 109 19.57 12.82 -47.82
CA GLU A 109 20.48 11.88 -48.46
C GLU A 109 21.63 11.54 -47.51
N THR A 110 21.97 10.27 -47.46
CA THR A 110 23.05 9.75 -46.61
C THR A 110 24.40 9.95 -47.28
N SER A 111 25.35 10.53 -46.56
CA SER A 111 26.76 10.68 -46.98
C SER A 111 27.69 9.97 -45.98
N PRO A 112 28.96 9.69 -46.36
CA PRO A 112 29.96 9.20 -45.41
C PRO A 112 30.11 10.08 -44.16
N GLU A 113 29.92 11.40 -44.31
CA GLU A 113 30.04 12.40 -43.23
C GLU A 113 28.77 12.48 -42.37
N GLN A 114 27.59 12.24 -42.97
CA GLN A 114 26.30 12.31 -42.28
C GLN A 114 25.41 11.10 -42.63
N LYS A 115 25.49 10.08 -41.77
CA LYS A 115 24.80 8.79 -41.95
C LYS A 115 23.31 8.83 -41.57
N PHE A 116 22.92 9.73 -40.67
CA PHE A 116 21.59 9.76 -40.07
C PHE A 116 20.90 11.08 -40.30
N ASN A 117 19.58 11.01 -40.52
CA ASN A 117 18.75 12.20 -40.57
C ASN A 117 18.61 12.80 -39.15
N PRO A 118 18.26 14.10 -39.00
CA PRO A 118 18.20 14.75 -37.68
C PRO A 118 17.22 14.12 -36.68
N LEU A 119 16.14 13.47 -37.14
CA LEU A 119 15.21 12.74 -36.28
C LEU A 119 15.86 11.45 -35.77
N GLN A 120 16.48 10.67 -36.66
CA GLN A 120 17.26 9.48 -36.33
C GLN A 120 18.42 9.79 -35.37
N GLN A 121 19.14 10.90 -35.58
CA GLN A 121 20.23 11.32 -34.68
C GLN A 121 19.73 11.52 -33.24
N ILE A 122 18.61 12.22 -33.07
CA ILE A 122 18.03 12.45 -31.74
C ILE A 122 17.50 11.16 -31.14
N THR A 123 16.77 10.37 -31.93
CA THR A 123 16.25 9.08 -31.48
C THR A 123 17.38 8.18 -31.02
N TYR A 124 18.43 7.99 -31.83
CA TYR A 124 19.57 7.17 -31.46
C TYR A 124 20.38 7.78 -30.31
N PHE A 125 20.45 9.11 -30.17
CA PHE A 125 21.07 9.75 -29.01
C PHE A 125 20.35 9.37 -27.71
N PHE A 126 19.01 9.45 -27.67
CA PHE A 126 18.25 9.05 -26.48
C PHE A 126 18.24 7.53 -26.26
N ILE A 127 18.03 6.74 -27.32
CA ILE A 127 18.01 5.29 -27.22
C ILE A 127 19.38 4.79 -26.76
N MET A 128 20.46 5.12 -27.48
CA MET A 128 21.79 4.61 -27.17
C MET A 128 22.47 5.33 -26.00
N GLY A 129 22.17 6.61 -25.77
CA GLY A 129 22.83 7.42 -24.75
C GLY A 129 22.10 7.48 -23.40
N PHE A 130 20.80 7.18 -23.36
CA PHE A 130 20.00 7.25 -22.13
C PHE A 130 19.28 5.93 -21.81
N PHE A 131 18.40 5.46 -22.69
CA PHE A 131 17.57 4.29 -22.40
C PHE A 131 18.36 2.97 -22.38
N MET A 132 19.37 2.81 -23.23
CA MET A 132 20.26 1.65 -23.23
C MET A 132 21.07 1.54 -21.92
N PRO A 133 21.77 2.59 -21.45
CA PRO A 133 22.36 2.57 -20.11
C PRO A 133 21.33 2.29 -19.01
N LEU A 134 20.15 2.91 -19.08
CA LEU A 134 19.12 2.75 -18.06
C LEU A 134 18.61 1.30 -17.95
N ILE A 135 18.33 0.62 -19.07
CA ILE A 135 17.90 -0.79 -19.05
C ILE A 135 19.02 -1.71 -18.55
N ILE A 136 20.28 -1.41 -18.90
CA ILE A 136 21.44 -2.18 -18.44
C ILE A 136 21.59 -2.02 -16.92
N VAL A 137 21.67 -0.78 -16.43
CA VAL A 137 21.85 -0.50 -14.98
C VAL A 137 20.71 -1.11 -14.16
N THR A 138 19.46 -0.87 -14.57
CA THR A 138 18.31 -1.45 -13.87
C THR A 138 18.30 -2.98 -13.94
N GLY A 139 18.71 -3.57 -15.06
CA GLY A 139 18.82 -5.03 -15.21
C GLY A 139 19.89 -5.65 -14.31
N TRP A 140 21.06 -5.02 -14.18
CA TRP A 140 22.09 -5.46 -13.25
C TRP A 140 21.64 -5.34 -11.78
N LEU A 141 20.97 -4.25 -11.41
CA LEU A 141 20.43 -4.08 -10.05
C LEU A 141 19.34 -5.12 -9.71
N LEU A 142 18.56 -5.58 -10.70
CA LEU A 142 17.58 -6.65 -10.49
C LEU A 142 18.22 -8.04 -10.45
N MET A 143 19.34 -8.24 -11.14
CA MET A 143 20.10 -9.48 -11.12
C MET A 143 20.91 -9.63 -9.82
N PHE A 144 21.35 -8.52 -9.23
CA PHE A 144 22.06 -8.44 -7.96
C PHE A 144 21.32 -7.49 -7.00
N PRO A 145 20.19 -7.92 -6.41
CA PRO A 145 19.34 -7.08 -5.56
C PRO A 145 20.08 -6.49 -4.35
N GLU A 146 21.15 -7.14 -3.89
CA GLU A 146 22.03 -6.69 -2.80
C GLU A 146 22.74 -5.36 -3.12
N LEU A 147 22.88 -5.00 -4.40
CA LEU A 147 23.47 -3.74 -4.84
C LEU A 147 22.42 -2.62 -4.94
N ALA A 148 21.13 -2.94 -4.88
CA ALA A 148 20.08 -1.95 -4.85
C ALA A 148 20.04 -1.27 -3.47
N PRO A 149 19.74 0.04 -3.40
CA PRO A 149 19.54 0.71 -2.12
C PRO A 149 18.44 0.00 -1.31
N ASP A 150 18.59 -0.10 0.01
CA ASP A 150 17.53 -0.68 0.87
C ASP A 150 16.21 0.11 0.72
N GLU A 151 16.31 1.44 0.68
CA GLU A 151 15.20 2.36 0.48
C GLU A 151 15.52 3.38 -0.63
N PHE A 152 14.55 3.67 -1.50
CA PHE A 152 14.61 4.74 -2.50
C PHE A 152 13.29 5.50 -2.49
N LEU A 153 13.32 6.79 -2.12
CA LEU A 153 12.12 7.64 -1.96
C LEU A 153 11.06 7.06 -0.99
N GLY A 154 11.50 6.32 0.05
CA GLY A 154 10.61 5.67 1.03
C GLY A 154 9.99 4.36 0.56
N LEU A 155 10.43 3.83 -0.60
CA LEU A 155 10.03 2.55 -1.16
C LEU A 155 11.19 1.55 -1.05
N GLY A 156 10.92 0.24 -0.94
CA GLY A 156 11.98 -0.77 -1.00
C GLY A 156 12.74 -0.67 -2.32
N GLY A 157 14.06 -0.46 -2.29
CA GLY A 157 14.79 0.08 -3.45
C GLY A 157 14.91 -0.84 -4.66
N VAL A 158 14.59 -2.13 -4.54
CA VAL A 158 14.45 -3.06 -5.68
C VAL A 158 13.25 -2.69 -6.56
N TRP A 159 12.16 -2.19 -5.98
CA TRP A 159 10.92 -1.95 -6.71
C TRP A 159 11.01 -0.81 -7.75
N PRO A 160 11.58 0.37 -7.41
CA PRO A 160 11.80 1.42 -8.41
C PRO A 160 12.64 0.93 -9.60
N MET A 161 13.61 0.05 -9.35
CA MET A 161 14.44 -0.53 -10.42
C MET A 161 13.62 -1.46 -11.32
N ALA A 162 12.76 -2.31 -10.74
CA ALA A 162 11.85 -3.17 -11.50
C ALA A 162 10.92 -2.34 -12.40
N LEU A 163 10.30 -1.29 -11.84
CA LEU A 163 9.42 -0.40 -12.58
C LEU A 163 10.17 0.31 -13.73
N LEU A 164 11.33 0.90 -13.44
CA LEU A 164 12.15 1.57 -14.46
C LEU A 164 12.60 0.59 -15.54
N HIS A 165 12.95 -0.64 -15.18
CA HIS A 165 13.34 -1.68 -16.12
C HIS A 165 12.17 -2.03 -17.05
N THR A 166 10.98 -2.28 -16.52
CA THR A 166 9.79 -2.61 -17.30
C THR A 166 9.37 -1.46 -18.23
N ILE A 167 9.32 -0.21 -17.72
CA ILE A 167 9.00 0.97 -18.54
C ILE A 167 10.03 1.15 -19.65
N THR A 168 11.32 1.08 -19.33
CA THR A 168 12.40 1.23 -20.31
C THR A 168 12.37 0.09 -21.34
N GLY A 169 12.13 -1.14 -20.90
CA GLY A 169 12.00 -2.31 -21.76
C GLY A 169 10.86 -2.16 -22.76
N PHE A 170 9.72 -1.66 -22.32
CA PHE A 170 8.59 -1.32 -23.19
C PHE A 170 8.94 -0.24 -24.22
N ILE A 171 9.58 0.85 -23.80
CA ILE A 171 10.02 1.93 -24.71
C ILE A 171 10.97 1.40 -25.78
N LEU A 172 11.95 0.59 -25.38
CA LEU A 172 12.93 -0.01 -26.28
C LEU A 172 12.31 -1.04 -27.22
N SER A 173 11.29 -1.78 -26.75
CA SER A 173 10.50 -2.70 -27.58
C SER A 173 9.72 -1.94 -28.66
N LEU A 174 9.02 -0.87 -28.27
CA LEU A 174 8.30 -0.01 -29.21
C LEU A 174 9.27 0.57 -30.25
N PHE A 175 10.43 1.06 -29.81
CA PHE A 175 11.48 1.52 -30.70
C PHE A 175 11.94 0.41 -31.66
N MET A 176 12.13 -0.83 -31.20
CA MET A 176 12.52 -1.96 -32.04
C MET A 176 11.49 -2.23 -33.14
N PHE A 177 10.20 -2.28 -32.81
CA PHE A 177 9.13 -2.48 -33.80
C PHE A 177 9.08 -1.34 -34.83
N VAL A 178 9.12 -0.09 -34.37
CA VAL A 178 9.15 1.09 -35.26
C VAL A 178 10.42 1.08 -36.12
N HIS A 179 11.56 0.70 -35.57
CA HIS A 179 12.83 0.64 -36.28
C HIS A 179 12.83 -0.40 -37.41
N ILE A 180 12.31 -1.61 -37.15
CA ILE A 180 12.12 -2.64 -38.17
C ILE A 180 11.16 -2.13 -39.26
N TYR A 181 10.02 -1.54 -38.87
CA TYR A 181 9.09 -0.96 -39.83
C TYR A 181 9.77 0.11 -40.72
N LEU A 182 10.48 1.06 -40.13
CA LEU A 182 11.20 2.09 -40.88
C LEU A 182 12.31 1.51 -41.77
N GLY A 183 12.89 0.36 -41.41
CA GLY A 183 13.83 -0.38 -42.26
C GLY A 183 13.23 -0.84 -43.60
N THR A 184 11.91 -0.94 -43.71
CA THR A 184 11.20 -1.29 -44.94
C THR A 184 10.91 -0.09 -45.86
N THR A 185 11.18 1.14 -45.40
CA THR A 185 10.83 2.39 -46.11
C THR A 185 11.88 2.86 -47.12
N GLY A 186 12.77 1.96 -47.55
CA GLY A 186 13.71 2.22 -48.65
C GLY A 186 12.99 2.25 -50.02
N GLN A 187 13.73 2.47 -51.11
CA GLN A 187 13.14 2.39 -52.46
C GLN A 187 12.63 0.99 -52.78
N THR A 188 13.24 -0.03 -52.16
CA THR A 188 12.69 -1.38 -52.08
C THR A 188 12.67 -1.84 -50.62
N LEU A 189 11.75 -2.76 -50.29
CA LEU A 189 11.58 -3.32 -48.94
C LEU A 189 12.89 -3.88 -48.34
N SER A 190 13.84 -4.30 -49.18
CA SER A 190 15.10 -4.93 -48.76
C SER A 190 16.33 -4.02 -48.82
N GLU A 191 16.23 -2.82 -49.40
CA GLU A 191 17.40 -1.99 -49.70
C GLU A 191 18.18 -1.58 -48.44
N LEU A 192 17.48 -1.05 -47.44
CA LEU A 192 18.11 -0.60 -46.20
C LEU A 192 18.70 -1.78 -45.41
N TYR A 193 18.01 -2.93 -45.38
CA TYR A 193 18.51 -4.15 -44.78
C TYR A 193 19.77 -4.67 -45.49
N LYS A 194 19.77 -4.71 -46.83
CA LYS A 194 20.93 -5.09 -47.64
C LYS A 194 22.12 -4.16 -47.37
N SER A 195 21.87 -2.86 -47.15
CA SER A 195 22.94 -1.93 -46.78
C SER A 195 23.57 -2.26 -45.43
N MET A 196 22.78 -2.72 -44.46
CA MET A 196 23.28 -3.11 -43.14
C MET A 196 23.92 -4.51 -43.13
N ILE A 197 23.54 -5.39 -44.05
CA ILE A 197 24.19 -6.70 -44.23
C ILE A 197 25.52 -6.54 -44.96
N THR A 198 25.55 -5.81 -46.07
CA THR A 198 26.74 -5.71 -46.95
C THR A 198 27.70 -4.61 -46.55
N GLY A 199 27.22 -3.55 -45.89
CA GLY A 199 27.97 -2.33 -45.57
C GLY A 199 27.95 -1.26 -46.65
N TRP A 200 27.37 -1.56 -47.81
CA TRP A 200 27.35 -0.71 -48.99
C TRP A 200 25.94 -0.21 -49.30
N LYS A 201 25.79 1.08 -49.59
CA LYS A 201 24.56 1.68 -50.09
C LYS A 201 24.72 2.09 -51.55
N LEU A 202 23.71 1.82 -52.38
CA LEU A 202 23.65 2.32 -53.75
C LEU A 202 23.20 3.78 -53.71
N ALA A 203 24.01 4.69 -54.26
CA ALA A 203 23.67 6.10 -54.43
C ALA A 203 23.57 6.43 -55.92
N PHE A 204 22.62 7.28 -56.30
CA PHE A 204 22.48 7.77 -57.66
C PHE A 204 23.60 8.79 -57.96
N GLU A 205 24.11 8.82 -59.20
CA GLU A 205 25.33 9.57 -59.58
C GLU A 205 25.13 11.08 -59.69
N GLU A 206 23.90 11.54 -59.85
CA GLU A 206 23.65 12.97 -59.89
C GLU A 206 23.57 13.54 -58.47
N HIS A 207 24.53 14.41 -58.15
CA HIS A 207 24.41 15.41 -57.09
C HIS A 207 23.32 16.42 -57.43
N HIS A 208 22.07 15.96 -57.50
CA HIS A 208 20.97 16.86 -57.29
C HIS A 208 20.93 17.13 -55.78
N GLN A 209 21.67 18.16 -55.34
CA GLN A 209 21.08 18.98 -54.27
C GLN A 209 19.77 19.51 -54.84
N VAL A 210 18.70 18.72 -54.76
CA VAL A 210 17.36 19.25 -54.84
C VAL A 210 17.13 19.98 -53.52
N TYR A 211 17.83 21.11 -53.35
CA TYR A 211 17.07 22.28 -52.96
C TYR A 211 16.05 22.44 -54.09
N ILE A 212 14.88 21.82 -53.91
CA ILE A 212 13.70 22.26 -54.63
C ILE A 212 13.59 23.72 -54.17
N LYS A 213 14.14 24.67 -54.94
CA LYS A 213 13.59 26.02 -54.97
C LYS A 213 12.13 25.75 -55.33
N PRO A 214 11.17 25.98 -54.42
CA PRO A 214 9.78 25.62 -54.68
C PRO A 214 9.33 26.39 -55.92
N THR A 215 9.34 25.74 -57.08
CA THR A 215 8.78 26.26 -58.32
C THR A 215 7.28 26.17 -58.13
N LYS A 216 6.77 27.30 -57.59
CA LYS A 216 5.52 27.48 -56.85
C LYS A 216 5.50 26.69 -55.53
N PRO A 217 5.35 27.35 -54.36
CA PRO A 217 5.17 26.63 -53.12
C PRO A 217 3.91 25.78 -53.26
N TYR A 218 4.05 24.46 -53.27
CA TYR A 218 2.93 23.59 -52.94
C TYR A 218 2.46 24.05 -51.56
N LYS A 219 1.37 24.82 -51.52
CA LYS A 219 0.79 25.35 -50.28
C LYS A 219 0.34 24.14 -49.47
N LYS A 220 1.25 23.62 -48.64
CA LYS A 220 1.00 22.50 -47.72
C LYS A 220 -0.34 22.75 -47.03
N LYS A 221 -1.33 21.91 -47.32
CA LYS A 221 -2.59 21.93 -46.57
C LYS A 221 -2.27 21.39 -45.17
N LYS A 222 -1.93 22.30 -44.25
CA LYS A 222 -1.82 21.96 -42.81
C LYS A 222 -3.15 21.37 -42.36
N LEU A 223 -3.14 20.17 -41.77
CA LEU A 223 -4.35 19.49 -41.28
C LEU A 223 -5.05 20.31 -40.19
N LEU A 224 -4.27 20.85 -39.25
CA LEU A 224 -4.77 21.64 -38.13
C LEU A 224 -4.60 23.15 -38.38
N PRO A 225 -5.28 24.01 -37.58
CA PRO A 225 -5.00 25.44 -37.53
C PRO A 225 -3.53 25.74 -37.20
N LEU A 226 -3.02 26.87 -37.71
CA LEU A 226 -1.62 27.31 -37.52
C LEU A 226 -1.20 27.39 -36.05
N VAL A 227 -2.16 27.69 -35.19
CA VAL A 227 -2.00 27.87 -33.75
C VAL A 227 -1.40 26.63 -33.06
N PHE A 228 -1.66 25.42 -33.56
CA PHE A 228 -1.15 24.18 -32.97
C PHE A 228 0.27 23.79 -33.45
N TYR A 229 0.83 24.50 -34.44
CA TYR A 229 2.15 24.21 -35.00
C TYR A 229 3.24 25.02 -34.30
N ASN A 230 3.40 24.81 -32.99
CA ASN A 230 4.46 25.41 -32.19
C ASN A 230 5.15 24.36 -31.30
N PRO A 231 6.43 24.57 -30.90
CA PRO A 231 7.19 23.58 -30.13
C PRO A 231 6.56 23.20 -28.79
N THR A 232 5.90 24.16 -28.13
CA THR A 232 5.26 23.94 -26.82
C THR A 232 4.05 23.01 -26.94
N THR A 233 3.20 23.23 -27.94
CA THR A 233 2.06 22.35 -28.24
C THR A 233 2.52 20.96 -28.65
N LEU A 234 3.60 20.86 -29.45
CA LEU A 234 4.14 19.57 -29.85
C LEU A 234 4.72 18.79 -28.66
N ALA A 235 5.47 19.46 -27.79
CA ALA A 235 6.02 18.86 -26.57
C ALA A 235 4.89 18.37 -25.64
N GLY A 236 3.87 19.19 -25.41
CA GLY A 236 2.71 18.81 -24.62
C GLY A 236 1.97 17.58 -25.17
N ALA A 237 1.72 17.55 -26.48
CA ALA A 237 1.07 16.43 -27.14
C ALA A 237 1.90 15.14 -27.03
N LEU A 238 3.23 15.21 -27.20
CA LEU A 238 4.12 14.06 -27.04
C LEU A 238 4.10 13.52 -25.62
N ILE A 239 4.18 14.39 -24.60
CA ILE A 239 4.10 13.98 -23.19
C ILE A 239 2.77 13.27 -22.92
N SER A 240 1.63 13.87 -23.31
CA SER A 240 0.31 13.28 -23.05
C SER A 240 0.11 11.94 -23.74
N ILE A 241 0.47 11.81 -25.02
CA ILE A 241 0.33 10.56 -25.77
C ILE A 241 1.22 9.48 -25.17
N PHE A 242 2.48 9.82 -24.87
CA PHE A 242 3.43 8.87 -24.33
C PHE A 242 3.03 8.36 -22.94
N SER A 243 2.67 9.26 -22.03
CA SER A 243 2.16 8.90 -20.71
C SER A 243 0.88 8.06 -20.82
N PHE A 244 -0.03 8.39 -21.74
CA PHE A 244 -1.23 7.61 -21.97
C PHE A 244 -0.95 6.18 -22.44
N VAL A 245 -0.04 6.01 -23.39
CA VAL A 245 0.38 4.68 -23.88
C VAL A 245 1.01 3.85 -22.75
N ILE A 246 1.83 4.47 -21.89
CA ILE A 246 2.40 3.79 -20.73
C ILE A 246 1.30 3.37 -19.74
N ILE A 247 0.31 4.23 -19.47
CA ILE A 247 -0.83 3.88 -18.59
C ILE A 247 -1.57 2.66 -19.13
N VAL A 248 -1.89 2.64 -20.43
CA VAL A 248 -2.57 1.51 -21.06
C VAL A 248 -1.73 0.24 -20.93
N PHE A 249 -0.43 0.33 -21.20
CA PHE A 249 0.48 -0.80 -21.07
C PHE A 249 0.55 -1.34 -19.63
N LEU A 250 0.76 -0.48 -18.64
CA LEU A 250 0.84 -0.90 -17.24
C LEU A 250 -0.49 -1.45 -16.72
N THR A 251 -1.62 -0.90 -17.19
CA THR A 251 -2.95 -1.45 -16.88
C THR A 251 -3.09 -2.87 -17.43
N ILE A 252 -2.61 -3.13 -18.65
CA ILE A 252 -2.59 -4.48 -19.22
C ILE A 252 -1.70 -5.41 -18.39
N VAL A 253 -0.49 -4.96 -18.02
CA VAL A 253 0.41 -5.74 -17.15
C VAL A 253 -0.27 -6.10 -15.83
N GLU A 254 -0.97 -5.14 -15.21
CA GLU A 254 -1.69 -5.36 -13.95
C GLU A 254 -2.85 -6.36 -14.11
N LEU A 255 -3.63 -6.29 -15.20
CA LEU A 255 -4.75 -7.19 -15.47
C LEU A 255 -4.34 -8.66 -15.62
N PHE A 256 -3.13 -8.93 -16.09
CA PHE A 256 -2.60 -10.28 -16.26
C PHE A 256 -1.65 -10.71 -15.13
N SER A 257 -1.46 -9.88 -14.09
CA SER A 257 -0.62 -10.21 -12.95
C SER A 257 -1.44 -10.86 -11.83
N GLU A 258 -1.03 -12.04 -11.36
CA GLU A 258 -1.71 -12.72 -10.25
C GLU A 258 -1.49 -12.02 -8.89
N ASN A 259 -0.35 -11.35 -8.71
CA ASN A 259 0.02 -10.64 -7.49
C ASN A 259 0.65 -9.29 -7.84
N PRO A 260 -0.15 -8.28 -8.23
CA PRO A 260 0.39 -6.99 -8.59
C PRO A 260 1.02 -6.34 -7.36
N ASN A 261 2.24 -5.82 -7.54
CA ASN A 261 2.91 -5.06 -6.50
C ASN A 261 2.02 -3.87 -6.09
N PRO A 262 1.83 -3.61 -4.77
CA PRO A 262 1.00 -2.51 -4.30
C PRO A 262 1.30 -1.19 -5.02
N TYR A 263 2.56 -0.83 -5.20
CA TYR A 263 2.94 0.48 -5.73
C TYR A 263 2.68 0.65 -7.24
N LEU A 264 2.40 -0.42 -7.99
CA LEU A 264 2.09 -0.33 -9.43
C LEU A 264 0.84 0.53 -9.66
N GLY A 265 -0.22 0.32 -8.86
CA GLY A 265 -1.46 1.09 -8.94
C GLY A 265 -1.26 2.59 -8.69
N ILE A 266 -0.34 2.97 -7.79
CA ILE A 266 0.01 4.38 -7.54
C ILE A 266 0.61 5.00 -8.80
N VAL A 267 1.55 4.34 -9.45
CA VAL A 267 2.20 4.89 -10.64
C VAL A 267 1.23 4.97 -11.81
N THR A 268 0.48 3.90 -12.05
CA THR A 268 -0.44 3.78 -13.19
C THR A 268 -1.62 4.74 -13.08
N PHE A 269 -2.26 4.81 -11.90
CA PHE A 269 -3.53 5.52 -11.74
C PHE A 269 -3.42 6.89 -11.05
N ILE A 270 -2.26 7.24 -10.47
CA ILE A 270 -2.04 8.54 -9.83
C ILE A 270 -0.93 9.31 -10.54
N VAL A 271 0.29 8.77 -10.61
CA VAL A 271 1.47 9.51 -11.10
C VAL A 271 1.37 9.79 -12.61
N LEU A 272 1.19 8.78 -13.45
CA LEU A 272 1.18 8.96 -14.91
C LEU A 272 0.04 9.87 -15.42
N PRO A 273 -1.19 9.83 -14.88
CA PRO A 273 -2.24 10.78 -15.24
C PRO A 273 -1.86 12.24 -15.00
N THR A 274 -1.05 12.56 -13.98
CA THR A 274 -0.57 13.95 -13.78
C THR A 274 0.27 14.45 -14.96
N PHE A 275 1.09 13.58 -15.57
CA PHE A 275 1.85 13.92 -16.77
C PHE A 275 0.96 14.09 -18.00
N VAL A 276 -0.11 13.28 -18.13
CA VAL A 276 -1.11 13.47 -19.18
C VAL A 276 -1.75 14.85 -19.07
N ILE A 277 -2.23 15.22 -17.88
CA ILE A 277 -2.85 16.53 -17.59
C ILE A 277 -1.86 17.67 -17.86
N PHE A 278 -0.62 17.55 -17.37
CA PHE A 278 0.43 18.54 -17.60
C PHE A 278 0.71 18.74 -19.09
N GLY A 279 0.82 17.66 -19.87
CA GLY A 279 0.98 17.73 -21.32
C GLY A 279 -0.18 18.42 -22.03
N LEU A 280 -1.42 18.19 -21.60
CA LEU A 280 -2.61 18.86 -22.14
C LEU A 280 -2.63 20.36 -21.81
N ILE A 281 -2.21 20.73 -20.59
CA ILE A 281 -2.03 22.14 -20.20
C ILE A 281 -1.00 22.81 -21.12
N LEU A 282 0.11 22.13 -21.44
CA LEU A 282 1.11 22.65 -22.39
C LEU A 282 0.56 22.78 -23.83
N VAL A 283 -0.30 21.86 -24.28
CA VAL A 283 -1.00 21.96 -25.58
C VAL A 283 -1.81 23.26 -25.65
N ILE A 284 -2.65 23.50 -24.63
CA ILE A 284 -3.51 24.68 -24.53
C ILE A 284 -2.66 25.95 -24.43
N PHE A 285 -1.68 25.97 -23.54
CA PHE A 285 -0.79 27.12 -23.34
C PHE A 285 0.00 27.46 -24.61
N GLY A 286 0.56 26.46 -25.29
CA GLY A 286 1.26 26.64 -26.56
C GLY A 286 0.36 27.23 -27.64
N ALA A 287 -0.88 26.72 -27.74
CA ALA A 287 -1.87 27.25 -28.67
C ALA A 287 -2.24 28.71 -28.35
N LEU A 288 -2.54 29.04 -27.09
CA LEU A 288 -2.86 30.41 -26.70
C LEU A 288 -1.70 31.38 -26.95
N LYS A 289 -0.47 30.96 -26.66
CA LYS A 289 0.75 31.74 -26.89
C LYS A 289 0.97 32.01 -28.38
N GLU A 290 0.85 30.99 -29.22
CA GLU A 290 1.03 31.13 -30.66
C GLU A 290 -0.10 31.97 -31.28
N ASN A 291 -1.34 31.83 -30.80
CA ASN A 291 -2.44 32.70 -31.22
C ASN A 291 -2.16 34.18 -30.91
N ARG A 292 -1.67 34.49 -29.69
CA ARG A 292 -1.26 35.85 -29.30
C ARG A 292 -0.16 36.39 -30.22
N ARG A 293 0.83 35.56 -30.57
CA ARG A 293 1.90 35.93 -31.50
C ARG A 293 1.37 36.26 -32.89
N ILE A 294 0.50 35.40 -33.44
CA ILE A 294 -0.09 35.58 -34.78
C ILE A 294 -0.95 36.85 -34.83
N LEU A 295 -1.76 37.12 -33.80
CA LEU A 295 -2.58 38.34 -33.71
C LEU A 295 -1.72 39.60 -33.65
N SER A 296 -0.66 39.58 -32.83
CA SER A 296 0.27 40.71 -32.68
C SER A 296 1.03 41.00 -33.98
N ALA A 297 1.43 39.97 -34.72
CA ALA A 297 2.14 40.11 -36.00
C ALA A 297 1.26 40.65 -37.15
N LYS A 298 -0.07 40.50 -37.06
CA LYS A 298 -1.02 40.92 -38.10
C LYS A 298 -1.68 42.27 -37.85
N GLY A 299 -1.36 42.96 -36.74
CA GLY A 299 -2.02 44.21 -36.35
C GLY A 299 -3.54 44.07 -36.16
N ALA A 300 -4.06 42.84 -36.03
CA ALA A 300 -5.49 42.57 -35.95
C ALA A 300 -6.01 42.86 -34.54
N LYS A 301 -7.22 43.43 -34.43
CA LYS A 301 -7.94 43.52 -33.15
C LYS A 301 -7.96 42.13 -32.51
N ARG A 302 -7.72 42.05 -31.19
CA ARG A 302 -7.76 40.79 -30.42
C ARG A 302 -9.14 40.15 -30.59
N GLN A 303 -9.25 39.17 -31.48
CA GLN A 303 -10.43 38.35 -31.62
C GLN A 303 -10.20 37.01 -30.92
N LEU A 304 -11.23 36.50 -30.25
CA LEU A 304 -11.24 35.13 -29.73
C LEU A 304 -11.07 34.14 -30.90
N PRO A 305 -10.51 32.94 -30.66
CA PRO A 305 -10.41 31.92 -31.70
C PRO A 305 -11.81 31.59 -32.26
N VAL A 306 -11.99 31.73 -33.58
CA VAL A 306 -13.25 31.46 -34.27
C VAL A 306 -13.25 30.03 -34.79
N ILE A 307 -14.24 29.22 -34.38
CA ILE A 307 -14.45 27.86 -34.88
C ILE A 307 -15.41 27.94 -36.07
N ASP A 308 -14.86 28.14 -37.26
CA ASP A 308 -15.59 28.03 -38.53
C ASP A 308 -15.66 26.58 -39.05
N LEU A 309 -16.79 25.89 -38.86
CA LEU A 309 -16.99 24.51 -39.33
C LEU A 309 -17.13 24.39 -40.86
N ASN A 310 -17.22 25.49 -41.62
CA ASN A 310 -17.13 25.43 -43.08
C ASN A 310 -15.67 25.33 -43.56
N ASN A 311 -14.70 25.53 -42.66
CA ASN A 311 -13.28 25.36 -42.95
C ASN A 311 -12.82 23.91 -42.66
N PRO A 312 -12.28 23.18 -43.64
CA PRO A 312 -11.88 21.78 -43.46
C PRO A 312 -10.82 21.58 -42.38
N LYS A 313 -9.98 22.57 -42.09
CA LYS A 313 -8.97 22.48 -41.01
C LYS A 313 -9.60 22.56 -39.63
N HIS A 314 -10.66 23.33 -39.50
CA HIS A 314 -11.42 23.45 -38.27
C HIS A 314 -12.30 22.21 -38.07
N GLN A 315 -12.85 21.64 -39.15
CA GLN A 315 -13.53 20.34 -39.10
C GLN A 315 -12.60 19.24 -38.60
N VAL A 316 -11.40 19.11 -39.20
CA VAL A 316 -10.39 18.13 -38.77
C VAL A 316 -9.96 18.36 -37.32
N ALA A 317 -9.68 19.62 -36.93
CA ALA A 317 -9.36 19.93 -35.54
C ALA A 317 -10.51 19.55 -34.59
N THR A 318 -11.75 19.90 -34.95
CA THR A 318 -12.93 19.58 -34.15
C THR A 318 -13.10 18.07 -34.00
N ILE A 319 -12.94 17.28 -35.07
CA ILE A 319 -13.00 15.81 -35.01
C ILE A 319 -11.89 15.26 -34.13
N VAL A 320 -10.64 15.67 -34.33
CA VAL A 320 -9.50 15.18 -33.53
C VAL A 320 -9.68 15.54 -32.06
N PHE A 321 -10.02 16.79 -31.72
CA PHE A 321 -10.25 17.20 -30.33
C PHE A 321 -11.47 16.52 -29.72
N SER A 322 -12.54 16.27 -30.50
CA SER A 322 -13.73 15.58 -30.00
C SER A 322 -13.46 14.10 -29.73
N VAL A 323 -12.80 13.40 -30.67
CA VAL A 323 -12.45 11.98 -30.52
C VAL A 323 -11.40 11.80 -29.42
N SER A 324 -10.32 12.58 -29.44
CA SER A 324 -9.31 12.53 -28.38
C SER A 324 -9.87 12.96 -27.03
N GLY A 325 -10.77 13.95 -27.00
CA GLY A 325 -11.47 14.37 -25.79
C GLY A 325 -12.39 13.28 -25.25
N LEU A 326 -13.17 12.62 -26.10
CA LEU A 326 -14.03 11.50 -25.72
C LEU A 326 -13.20 10.32 -25.18
N LEU A 327 -12.14 9.93 -25.88
CA LEU A 327 -11.23 8.88 -25.41
C LEU A 327 -10.60 9.26 -24.08
N LEU A 328 -10.08 10.49 -23.96
CA LEU A 328 -9.51 10.99 -22.72
C LEU A 328 -10.55 10.96 -21.60
N LEU A 329 -11.80 11.37 -21.83
CA LEU A 329 -12.86 11.35 -20.81
C LEU A 329 -13.19 9.92 -20.37
N ILE A 330 -13.31 8.97 -21.29
CA ILE A 330 -13.56 7.56 -20.99
C ILE A 330 -12.41 7.00 -20.14
N PHE A 331 -11.17 7.15 -20.61
CA PHE A 331 -10.00 6.62 -19.91
C PHE A 331 -9.68 7.36 -18.62
N SER A 332 -9.97 8.66 -18.52
CA SER A 332 -9.81 9.41 -17.28
C SER A 332 -10.88 9.02 -16.26
N SER A 333 -12.11 8.77 -16.70
CA SER A 333 -13.17 8.25 -15.82
C SER A 333 -12.81 6.87 -15.31
N PHE A 334 -12.37 5.97 -16.20
CA PHE A 334 -11.87 4.65 -15.82
C PHE A 334 -10.66 4.74 -14.88
N GLY A 335 -9.66 5.55 -15.22
CA GLY A 335 -8.45 5.72 -14.41
C GLY A 335 -8.75 6.33 -13.04
N THR A 336 -9.66 7.29 -12.96
CA THR A 336 -10.12 7.88 -11.69
C THR A 336 -10.87 6.85 -10.84
N TYR A 337 -11.72 6.03 -11.47
CA TYR A 337 -12.39 4.93 -10.77
C TYR A 337 -11.39 3.90 -10.24
N LYS A 338 -10.39 3.49 -11.04
CA LYS A 338 -9.32 2.58 -10.58
C LYS A 338 -8.45 3.21 -9.49
N ALA A 339 -8.11 4.49 -9.60
CA ALA A 339 -7.40 5.22 -8.55
C ALA A 339 -8.21 5.26 -7.24
N TYR A 340 -9.51 5.50 -7.34
CA TYR A 340 -10.44 5.45 -6.22
C TYR A 340 -10.47 4.06 -5.59
N GLU A 341 -10.76 3.01 -6.37
CA GLU A 341 -10.83 1.62 -5.92
C GLU A 341 -9.53 1.18 -5.25
N TYR A 342 -8.40 1.53 -5.86
CA TYR A 342 -7.08 1.20 -5.35
C TYR A 342 -6.78 1.93 -4.03
N THR A 343 -7.01 3.25 -3.94
CA THR A 343 -6.75 4.01 -2.70
C THR A 343 -7.70 3.68 -1.55
N ASP A 344 -8.79 2.96 -1.82
CA ASP A 344 -9.75 2.45 -0.83
C ASP A 344 -9.53 0.95 -0.52
N SER A 345 -8.54 0.33 -1.15
CA SER A 345 -8.24 -1.09 -0.94
C SER A 345 -7.48 -1.35 0.37
N ASP A 346 -7.64 -2.57 0.89
CA ASP A 346 -6.89 -3.06 2.04
C ASP A 346 -5.38 -3.08 1.76
N GLN A 347 -5.00 -3.39 0.51
CA GLN A 347 -3.63 -3.39 0.05
C GLN A 347 -3.00 -2.00 0.18
N PHE A 348 -3.71 -0.95 -0.27
CA PHE A 348 -3.24 0.43 -0.12
C PHE A 348 -3.11 0.83 1.35
N CYS A 349 -4.13 0.55 2.16
CA CYS A 349 -4.16 0.95 3.57
C CYS A 349 -3.14 0.19 4.44
N GLY A 350 -2.87 -1.09 4.12
CA GLY A 350 -2.05 -1.98 4.95
C GLY A 350 -0.61 -2.16 4.48
N GLU A 351 -0.35 -2.10 3.17
CA GLU A 351 0.94 -2.55 2.59
C GLU A 351 1.79 -1.40 2.02
N VAL A 352 1.18 -0.30 1.57
CA VAL A 352 1.94 0.84 1.01
C VAL A 352 2.81 1.50 2.09
N CYS A 353 2.29 1.63 3.30
CA CYS A 353 3.03 2.15 4.46
C CYS A 353 3.53 1.01 5.37
N HIS A 354 3.89 -0.15 4.82
CA HIS A 354 4.08 -1.40 5.57
C HIS A 354 4.83 -1.23 6.90
N LYS A 355 5.90 -0.43 6.99
CA LYS A 355 6.64 -0.23 8.24
C LYS A 355 5.82 0.41 9.37
N VAL A 356 4.90 1.30 9.03
CA VAL A 356 4.02 2.02 9.97
C VAL A 356 2.76 1.23 10.26
N MET A 357 2.17 0.65 9.20
CA MET A 357 0.86 -0.02 9.26
C MET A 357 0.92 -1.53 9.50
N GLU A 358 2.09 -2.16 9.42
CA GLU A 358 2.28 -3.59 9.69
C GLU A 358 1.61 -4.05 11.00
N PRO A 359 1.75 -3.35 12.15
CA PRO A 359 1.11 -3.79 13.39
C PRO A 359 -0.40 -3.92 13.26
N GLU A 360 -1.04 -2.91 12.69
CA GLU A 360 -2.50 -2.85 12.55
C GLU A 360 -2.99 -3.82 11.45
N TYR A 361 -2.24 -3.94 10.35
CA TYR A 361 -2.59 -4.81 9.23
C TYR A 361 -2.42 -6.30 9.54
N VAL A 362 -1.36 -6.68 10.26
CA VAL A 362 -1.17 -8.06 10.75
C VAL A 362 -2.27 -8.42 11.73
N ALA A 363 -2.62 -7.53 12.66
CA ALA A 363 -3.72 -7.76 13.59
C ALA A 363 -5.08 -7.85 12.87
N TYR A 364 -5.33 -7.02 11.85
CA TYR A 364 -6.53 -7.05 11.01
C TYR A 364 -6.75 -8.42 10.35
N LYS A 365 -5.69 -9.01 9.78
CA LYS A 365 -5.74 -10.32 9.11
C LYS A 365 -6.17 -11.47 10.06
N ASP A 366 -5.89 -11.35 11.35
CA ASP A 366 -6.25 -12.35 12.39
C ASP A 366 -7.48 -11.94 13.22
N SER A 367 -8.35 -11.11 12.64
CA SER A 367 -9.54 -10.57 13.33
C SER A 367 -10.86 -11.10 12.78
N PRO A 368 -11.97 -10.98 13.55
CA PRO A 368 -13.31 -11.29 13.04
C PRO A 368 -13.74 -10.42 11.84
N HIS A 369 -13.04 -9.31 11.61
CA HIS A 369 -13.32 -8.35 10.55
C HIS A 369 -12.31 -8.43 9.39
N SER A 370 -11.47 -9.46 9.31
CA SER A 370 -10.44 -9.63 8.27
C SER A 370 -10.97 -9.67 6.82
N ARG A 371 -12.28 -9.75 6.65
CA ARG A 371 -12.99 -9.71 5.35
C ARG A 371 -13.82 -8.44 5.15
N VAL A 372 -13.72 -7.49 6.06
CA VAL A 372 -14.41 -6.18 5.99
C VAL A 372 -13.37 -5.14 5.64
N GLY A 373 -13.41 -4.64 4.40
CA GLY A 373 -12.38 -3.77 3.89
C GLY A 373 -12.14 -2.52 4.76
N CYS A 374 -10.88 -2.07 4.85
CA CYS A 374 -10.43 -1.02 5.76
C CYS A 374 -11.33 0.23 5.70
N VAL A 375 -11.71 0.66 4.50
CA VAL A 375 -12.55 1.86 4.32
C VAL A 375 -13.98 1.69 4.83
N LYS A 376 -14.50 0.46 4.87
CA LYS A 376 -15.78 0.16 5.53
C LYS A 376 -15.68 0.34 7.05
N CYS A 377 -14.47 0.38 7.60
CA CYS A 377 -14.15 0.62 9.02
C CYS A 377 -13.59 2.03 9.33
N HIS A 378 -13.04 2.74 8.34
CA HIS A 378 -12.35 4.02 8.55
C HIS A 378 -12.95 5.22 7.81
N ILE A 379 -13.73 5.02 6.75
CA ILE A 379 -14.38 6.10 5.98
C ILE A 379 -15.88 6.11 6.28
N GLY A 380 -16.41 7.21 6.80
CA GLY A 380 -17.84 7.38 7.09
C GLY A 380 -18.71 7.20 5.85
N PRO A 381 -19.97 6.72 6.01
CA PRO A 381 -20.92 6.85 4.93
C PRO A 381 -21.12 8.34 4.57
N GLY A 382 -21.36 8.62 3.29
CA GLY A 382 -21.61 9.98 2.79
C GLY A 382 -20.38 10.70 2.25
N ALA A 383 -20.64 11.70 1.39
CA ALA A 383 -19.61 12.41 0.64
C ALA A 383 -18.69 13.28 1.52
N ASP A 384 -19.20 13.87 2.60
CA ASP A 384 -18.40 14.72 3.51
C ASP A 384 -17.27 13.93 4.18
N TRP A 385 -17.58 12.75 4.72
CA TRP A 385 -16.59 11.87 5.35
C TRP A 385 -15.59 11.31 4.35
N PHE A 386 -16.02 11.06 3.11
CA PHE A 386 -15.11 10.70 2.02
C PHE A 386 -14.10 11.81 1.73
N VAL A 387 -14.53 13.07 1.60
CA VAL A 387 -13.61 14.19 1.35
C VAL A 387 -12.65 14.41 2.52
N ARG A 388 -13.17 14.40 3.75
CA ARG A 388 -12.35 14.53 4.97
C ARG A 388 -11.28 13.45 5.07
N SER A 389 -11.65 12.19 4.77
CA SER A 389 -10.72 11.08 4.83
C SER A 389 -9.58 11.26 3.83
N LYS A 390 -9.86 11.66 2.58
CA LYS A 390 -8.82 11.90 1.55
C LYS A 390 -7.90 13.09 1.89
N LEU A 391 -8.44 14.17 2.43
CA LEU A 391 -7.63 15.31 2.90
C LEU A 391 -6.72 14.91 4.06
N SER A 392 -7.26 14.22 5.07
CA SER A 392 -6.46 13.71 6.19
C SER A 392 -5.41 12.68 5.76
N GLY A 393 -5.75 11.81 4.80
CA GLY A 393 -4.86 10.82 4.23
C GLY A 393 -3.68 11.45 3.49
N THR A 394 -3.89 12.58 2.81
CA THR A 394 -2.80 13.33 2.16
C THR A 394 -1.76 13.80 3.18
N TYR A 395 -2.23 14.31 4.34
CA TYR A 395 -1.32 14.66 5.44
C TYR A 395 -0.61 13.44 6.02
N GLN A 396 -1.29 12.29 6.14
CA GLN A 396 -0.69 11.04 6.61
C GLN A 396 0.42 10.55 5.67
N VAL A 397 0.19 10.59 4.36
CA VAL A 397 1.23 10.24 3.35
C VAL A 397 2.45 11.14 3.52
N PHE A 398 2.25 12.45 3.64
CA PHE A 398 3.32 13.41 3.89
C PHE A 398 4.05 13.14 5.22
N ALA A 399 3.30 12.86 6.29
CA ALA A 399 3.86 12.54 7.60
C ALA A 399 4.70 11.26 7.57
N THR A 400 4.27 10.24 6.81
CA THR A 400 5.03 9.00 6.63
C THR A 400 6.32 9.24 5.84
N ILE A 401 6.26 9.97 4.71
CA ILE A 401 7.45 10.29 3.90
C ILE A 401 8.50 11.06 4.71
N LEU A 402 8.05 11.98 5.58
CA LEU A 402 8.95 12.77 6.45
C LEU A 402 9.25 12.12 7.80
N ASN A 403 8.79 10.89 8.05
CA ASN A 403 8.95 10.19 9.34
C ASN A 403 8.45 11.01 10.56
N LYS A 404 7.40 11.83 10.36
CA LYS A 404 6.82 12.74 11.35
C LYS A 404 5.54 12.16 11.94
N TYR A 405 5.67 11.08 12.71
CA TYR A 405 4.54 10.42 13.36
C TYR A 405 4.94 9.82 14.72
N PRO A 406 3.98 9.74 15.67
CA PRO A 406 4.22 9.14 16.99
C PRO A 406 4.37 7.61 16.91
N LYS A 407 5.12 7.05 17.86
CA LYS A 407 5.32 5.60 18.02
C LYS A 407 5.09 5.23 19.50
N PRO A 408 4.02 4.50 19.87
CA PRO A 408 2.95 3.99 19.01
C PRO A 408 2.02 5.07 18.46
N ILE A 409 1.19 4.70 17.48
CA ILE A 409 0.14 5.57 16.96
C ILE A 409 -0.90 5.79 18.06
N PRO A 410 -1.26 7.02 18.42
CA PRO A 410 -2.17 7.28 19.53
C PRO A 410 -3.58 6.82 19.19
N THR A 411 -4.25 6.22 20.17
CA THR A 411 -5.68 5.92 20.16
C THR A 411 -6.38 6.70 21.28
N PRO A 412 -7.67 7.05 21.11
CA PRO A 412 -8.52 6.82 19.93
C PRO A 412 -8.23 7.79 18.78
N VAL A 413 -8.58 7.40 17.54
CA VAL A 413 -8.46 8.27 16.36
C VAL A 413 -9.58 9.31 16.39
N GLU A 414 -9.23 10.59 16.31
CA GLU A 414 -10.13 11.72 16.60
C GLU A 414 -11.09 12.07 15.44
N ASN A 415 -10.68 11.84 14.19
CA ASN A 415 -11.45 12.18 12.99
C ASN A 415 -12.19 10.99 12.38
N LEU A 416 -12.59 10.01 13.21
CA LEU A 416 -13.42 8.91 12.75
C LEU A 416 -14.90 9.31 12.73
N ARG A 417 -15.58 8.80 11.71
CA ARG A 417 -17.03 8.81 11.50
C ARG A 417 -17.87 8.39 12.72
N PRO A 418 -19.19 8.67 12.73
CA PRO A 418 -20.11 8.09 13.72
C PRO A 418 -20.02 6.57 13.71
N SER A 419 -19.70 5.97 14.87
CA SER A 419 -19.52 4.53 15.01
C SER A 419 -20.82 3.76 14.73
N GLN A 420 -21.95 4.27 15.21
CA GLN A 420 -23.27 3.65 15.08
C GLN A 420 -23.65 3.47 13.60
N GLU A 421 -23.58 4.52 12.78
CA GLU A 421 -23.91 4.48 11.35
C GLU A 421 -23.07 3.48 10.54
N THR A 422 -21.91 3.09 11.08
CA THR A 422 -21.10 2.07 10.43
C THR A 422 -21.28 0.68 11.01
N CYS A 423 -21.16 0.53 12.33
CA CYS A 423 -21.26 -0.78 12.97
C CYS A 423 -22.63 -1.41 12.69
N GLU A 424 -23.70 -0.59 12.61
CA GLU A 424 -25.05 -1.06 12.37
C GLU A 424 -25.34 -1.51 10.92
N GLN A 425 -24.40 -1.32 9.99
CA GLN A 425 -24.55 -1.88 8.63
C GLN A 425 -24.46 -3.42 8.63
N CYS A 426 -23.81 -4.00 9.65
CA CYS A 426 -23.64 -5.44 9.81
C CYS A 426 -24.11 -5.96 11.18
N HIS A 427 -24.15 -5.12 12.22
CA HIS A 427 -24.62 -5.48 13.55
C HIS A 427 -26.02 -4.91 13.82
N TRP A 428 -26.83 -5.59 14.62
CA TRP A 428 -28.21 -5.14 14.90
C TRP A 428 -28.47 -4.94 16.40
N PRO A 429 -27.98 -3.85 17.02
CA PRO A 429 -28.15 -3.61 18.46
C PRO A 429 -29.60 -3.53 18.94
N LYS A 430 -30.53 -3.17 18.04
CA LYS A 430 -31.98 -3.13 18.32
C LYS A 430 -32.58 -4.53 18.53
N HIS A 431 -31.90 -5.59 18.09
CA HIS A 431 -32.33 -6.95 18.38
C HIS A 431 -31.89 -7.36 19.79
N PHE A 432 -32.79 -7.93 20.57
CA PHE A 432 -32.45 -8.47 21.88
C PHE A 432 -31.70 -9.80 21.73
N TYR A 433 -30.47 -9.86 22.23
CA TYR A 433 -29.69 -11.10 22.25
C TYR A 433 -29.72 -11.72 23.65
N SER A 434 -30.10 -13.00 23.71
CA SER A 434 -30.02 -13.80 24.94
C SER A 434 -28.58 -13.97 25.42
N GLU A 435 -28.43 -14.55 26.61
CA GLU A 435 -27.14 -14.76 27.22
C GLU A 435 -26.21 -15.62 26.35
N LYS A 436 -24.96 -15.17 26.21
CA LYS A 436 -23.94 -15.88 25.45
C LYS A 436 -22.98 -16.59 26.40
N ARG A 437 -22.90 -17.91 26.28
CA ARG A 437 -21.92 -18.71 27.04
C ARG A 437 -20.50 -18.40 26.56
N LYS A 438 -19.62 -18.09 27.52
CA LYS A 438 -18.18 -17.92 27.34
C LYS A 438 -17.46 -18.87 28.28
N ARG A 439 -16.59 -19.72 27.71
CA ARG A 439 -15.72 -20.62 28.46
C ARG A 439 -14.28 -20.15 28.33
N TYR A 440 -13.56 -20.19 29.44
CA TYR A 440 -12.15 -19.89 29.52
C TYR A 440 -11.46 -21.05 30.24
N ASP A 441 -10.41 -21.56 29.62
CA ASP A 441 -9.50 -22.51 30.24
C ASP A 441 -8.20 -21.74 30.54
N PHE A 442 -7.81 -21.68 31.80
CA PHE A 442 -6.62 -21.01 32.30
C PHE A 442 -5.62 -22.06 32.79
N PHE A 443 -4.33 -21.72 32.72
CA PHE A 443 -3.26 -22.55 33.23
C PHE A 443 -2.43 -21.73 34.22
N THR A 444 -2.18 -22.27 35.40
CA THR A 444 -1.33 -21.62 36.40
C THR A 444 0.15 -21.64 35.99
N SER A 445 0.97 -20.79 36.60
CA SER A 445 2.41 -20.68 36.31
C SER A 445 3.26 -21.66 37.12
N ASP A 446 2.65 -22.69 37.68
CA ASP A 446 3.31 -23.78 38.40
C ASP A 446 3.92 -24.80 37.43
N GLU A 447 4.67 -25.75 37.98
CA GLU A 447 5.38 -26.78 37.21
C GLU A 447 4.44 -27.59 36.33
N LYS A 448 3.27 -27.98 36.86
CA LYS A 448 2.30 -28.82 36.18
C LYS A 448 1.43 -28.07 35.18
N ASN A 449 1.57 -26.74 35.09
CA ASN A 449 0.65 -25.86 34.38
C ASN A 449 -0.79 -26.19 34.74
N SER A 450 -1.13 -26.20 36.03
CA SER A 450 -2.41 -26.75 36.48
C SER A 450 -3.61 -26.01 35.88
N GLU A 451 -4.61 -26.76 35.43
CA GLU A 451 -5.73 -26.24 34.65
C GLU A 451 -6.86 -25.71 35.55
N TYR A 452 -7.31 -24.49 35.28
CA TYR A 452 -8.47 -23.85 35.87
C TYR A 452 -9.51 -23.62 34.78
N GLN A 453 -10.73 -24.10 34.95
CA GLN A 453 -11.80 -23.91 33.96
C GLN A 453 -12.89 -23.01 34.53
N ILE A 454 -13.40 -22.08 33.73
CA ILE A 454 -14.55 -21.24 34.09
C ILE A 454 -15.46 -21.03 32.89
N SER A 455 -16.77 -21.12 33.14
CA SER A 455 -17.79 -20.73 32.18
C SER A 455 -18.71 -19.70 32.81
N MET A 456 -19.12 -18.76 31.97
CA MET A 456 -20.01 -17.68 32.32
C MET A 456 -21.03 -17.42 31.21
N LEU A 457 -22.21 -17.00 31.60
CA LEU A 457 -23.26 -16.51 30.71
C LEU A 457 -23.18 -14.98 30.70
N ILE A 458 -22.76 -14.41 29.57
CA ILE A 458 -22.72 -12.96 29.40
C ILE A 458 -24.11 -12.47 28.99
N LYS A 459 -24.69 -11.54 29.76
CA LYS A 459 -25.98 -10.92 29.46
C LYS A 459 -25.80 -9.89 28.35
N VAL A 460 -25.88 -10.33 27.10
CA VAL A 460 -25.63 -9.47 25.93
C VAL A 460 -26.66 -8.35 25.85
N GLY A 461 -27.94 -8.69 25.95
CA GLY A 461 -29.00 -7.70 25.99
C GLY A 461 -29.23 -6.98 24.66
N GLY A 462 -29.67 -5.72 24.75
CA GLY A 462 -30.05 -4.88 23.61
C GLY A 462 -31.57 -4.68 23.59
N GLY A 463 -32.13 -4.46 22.41
CA GLY A 463 -33.58 -4.38 22.24
C GLY A 463 -34.10 -2.98 21.93
N SER A 464 -35.42 -2.91 21.75
CA SER A 464 -36.17 -1.70 21.46
C SER A 464 -37.34 -1.53 22.44
N PRO A 465 -37.95 -0.33 22.55
CA PRO A 465 -39.10 -0.08 23.40
C PRO A 465 -40.23 -1.12 23.21
N GLU A 466 -40.45 -1.55 21.98
CA GLU A 466 -41.50 -2.52 21.60
C GLU A 466 -41.22 -3.94 22.12
N THR A 467 -39.95 -4.30 22.29
CA THR A 467 -39.56 -5.64 22.77
C THR A 467 -39.63 -5.79 24.29
N GLY A 468 -39.79 -4.69 25.05
CA GLY A 468 -39.98 -4.69 26.50
C GLY A 468 -38.78 -5.15 27.36
N ASN A 469 -37.86 -5.94 26.81
CA ASN A 469 -36.64 -6.39 27.49
C ASN A 469 -35.53 -5.35 27.36
N ASN A 470 -35.05 -4.84 28.50
CA ASN A 470 -34.03 -3.79 28.60
C ASN A 470 -32.84 -4.20 29.49
N ASP A 471 -32.56 -5.49 29.63
CA ASP A 471 -31.47 -5.99 30.45
C ASP A 471 -30.18 -6.27 29.66
N GLY A 472 -29.04 -6.26 30.35
CA GLY A 472 -27.73 -6.67 29.82
C GLY A 472 -26.78 -5.52 29.47
N ILE A 473 -25.57 -5.88 29.03
CA ILE A 473 -24.44 -4.96 28.85
C ILE A 473 -24.64 -3.95 27.70
N HIS A 474 -25.54 -4.24 26.75
CA HIS A 474 -25.90 -3.31 25.66
C HIS A 474 -27.04 -2.34 26.03
N TRP A 475 -27.35 -2.16 27.31
CA TRP A 475 -28.37 -1.19 27.75
C TRP A 475 -28.19 0.23 27.18
N HIS A 476 -26.95 0.68 26.97
CA HIS A 476 -26.66 1.97 26.32
C HIS A 476 -27.13 2.07 24.85
N MET A 477 -27.39 0.93 24.19
CA MET A 477 -27.94 0.83 22.83
C MET A 477 -29.46 0.68 22.80
N TYR A 478 -30.10 0.61 23.97
CA TYR A 478 -31.55 0.65 24.05
C TYR A 478 -32.05 1.97 23.50
N LEU A 479 -32.88 1.94 22.45
CA LEU A 479 -33.29 3.15 21.71
C LEU A 479 -34.04 4.18 22.56
N ALA A 480 -34.54 3.77 23.72
CA ALA A 480 -35.20 4.66 24.66
C ALA A 480 -34.25 5.30 25.68
N ASN A 481 -32.94 5.08 25.58
CA ASN A 481 -31.93 5.69 26.44
C ASN A 481 -30.86 6.41 25.61
N GLU A 482 -30.42 7.55 26.14
CA GLU A 482 -29.24 8.26 25.67
C GLU A 482 -28.24 8.37 26.83
N ILE A 483 -27.04 7.85 26.62
CA ILE A 483 -25.94 7.95 27.59
C ILE A 483 -24.92 8.94 27.06
N THR A 484 -24.62 9.94 27.87
CA THR A 484 -23.58 10.95 27.62
C THR A 484 -22.54 10.85 28.72
N TYR A 485 -21.27 11.01 28.41
CA TYR A 485 -20.20 10.97 29.40
C TYR A 485 -19.14 12.01 29.10
N TRP A 486 -18.31 12.29 30.11
CA TRP A 486 -17.11 13.10 29.96
C TRP A 486 -15.88 12.29 30.37
N PRO A 487 -14.90 12.11 29.48
CA PRO A 487 -13.63 11.50 29.84
C PRO A 487 -12.67 12.54 30.41
N ALA A 488 -12.04 12.24 31.56
CA ALA A 488 -11.01 13.11 32.16
C ALA A 488 -9.63 12.97 31.50
N ASP A 489 -9.47 12.03 30.57
CA ASP A 489 -8.23 11.77 29.86
C ASP A 489 -8.46 11.42 28.38
N ARG A 490 -7.45 11.67 27.54
CA ARG A 490 -7.55 11.46 26.09
C ARG A 490 -7.80 9.99 25.70
N THR A 491 -7.31 9.04 26.49
CA THR A 491 -7.49 7.58 26.24
C THR A 491 -8.87 7.08 26.65
N ARG A 492 -9.69 7.97 27.25
CA ARG A 492 -11.05 7.72 27.72
C ARG A 492 -11.12 6.58 28.73
N GLN A 493 -10.09 6.40 29.53
CA GLN A 493 -10.02 5.34 30.53
C GLN A 493 -10.53 5.78 31.90
N LYS A 494 -10.68 7.10 32.13
CA LYS A 494 -11.24 7.71 33.33
C LYS A 494 -12.48 8.48 32.94
N ILE A 495 -13.63 8.03 33.42
CA ILE A 495 -14.93 8.64 33.13
C ILE A 495 -15.53 9.02 34.48
N PRO A 496 -15.32 10.24 35.00
CA PRO A 496 -15.84 10.60 36.33
C PRO A 496 -17.25 11.20 36.28
N TRP A 497 -17.81 11.41 35.09
CA TRP A 497 -19.13 12.02 34.91
C TRP A 497 -19.90 11.28 33.81
N VAL A 498 -21.12 10.87 34.14
CA VAL A 498 -22.04 10.16 33.24
C VAL A 498 -23.44 10.73 33.41
N LYS A 499 -24.15 10.93 32.30
CA LYS A 499 -25.57 11.29 32.28
C LYS A 499 -26.34 10.26 31.49
N SER A 500 -27.42 9.77 32.09
CA SER A 500 -28.43 8.97 31.41
C SER A 500 -29.68 9.81 31.21
N ARG A 501 -30.26 9.74 30.01
CA ARG A 501 -31.54 10.38 29.66
C ARG A 501 -32.47 9.33 29.08
N SER A 502 -33.69 9.23 29.62
CA SER A 502 -34.75 8.48 28.95
C SER A 502 -35.32 9.31 27.81
N LEU A 503 -35.36 8.73 26.60
CA LEU A 503 -35.98 9.35 25.43
C LEU A 503 -37.50 9.15 25.41
N ILE A 504 -38.05 8.28 26.27
CA ILE A 504 -39.50 8.10 26.46
C ILE A 504 -40.05 9.16 27.43
N THR A 505 -39.49 9.24 28.64
CA THR A 505 -40.01 10.13 29.69
C THR A 505 -39.35 11.49 29.71
N GLY A 506 -38.16 11.63 29.10
CA GLY A 506 -37.34 12.83 29.19
C GLY A 506 -36.55 12.97 30.50
N GLU A 507 -36.69 12.04 31.46
CA GLU A 507 -35.99 12.09 32.74
C GLU A 507 -34.47 11.98 32.52
N GLU A 508 -33.71 12.88 33.16
CA GLU A 508 -32.25 12.86 33.17
C GLU A 508 -31.72 12.52 34.57
N THR A 509 -30.74 11.62 34.65
CA THR A 509 -29.98 11.35 35.86
C THR A 509 -28.50 11.50 35.59
N VAL A 510 -27.83 12.35 36.38
CA VAL A 510 -26.39 12.55 36.35
C VAL A 510 -25.75 11.75 37.47
N TYR A 511 -24.67 11.05 37.17
CA TYR A 511 -23.85 10.28 38.10
C TYR A 511 -22.42 10.84 38.09
N ILE A 512 -21.88 11.07 39.29
CA ILE A 512 -20.55 11.64 39.47
C ILE A 512 -19.71 10.68 40.32
N ASP A 513 -18.49 10.40 39.88
CA ASP A 513 -17.50 9.65 40.67
C ASP A 513 -17.15 10.43 41.94
N THR A 514 -17.49 9.85 43.08
CA THR A 514 -17.24 10.41 44.42
C THR A 514 -15.77 10.48 44.79
N SER A 515 -14.90 9.70 44.12
CA SER A 515 -13.45 9.68 44.34
C SER A 515 -12.68 10.67 43.46
N PHE A 516 -13.30 11.19 42.39
CA PHE A 516 -12.65 12.11 41.47
C PHE A 516 -12.66 13.55 41.97
N LYS A 517 -11.51 14.22 41.87
CA LYS A 517 -11.34 15.63 42.25
C LYS A 517 -11.54 16.52 41.02
N PHE A 518 -12.72 17.14 40.91
CA PHE A 518 -13.00 18.14 39.88
C PHE A 518 -12.36 19.48 40.23
N GLU A 519 -11.80 20.16 39.23
CA GLU A 519 -11.26 21.53 39.38
C GLU A 519 -12.38 22.57 39.60
N SER A 520 -13.53 22.36 38.94
CA SER A 520 -14.71 23.22 39.10
C SER A 520 -15.56 22.80 40.31
N LYS A 521 -15.99 23.80 41.09
CA LYS A 521 -16.96 23.62 42.20
C LYS A 521 -18.32 23.09 41.72
N THR A 522 -18.73 23.36 40.48
CA THR A 522 -20.01 22.90 39.92
C THR A 522 -19.96 21.46 39.42
N LYS A 523 -18.78 20.82 39.40
CA LYS A 523 -18.56 19.44 38.91
C LYS A 523 -19.22 19.14 37.56
N THR A 524 -19.37 20.17 36.73
CA THR A 524 -20.03 20.10 35.42
C THR A 524 -18.98 20.28 34.33
N PRO A 525 -18.80 19.30 33.44
CA PRO A 525 -17.85 19.41 32.33
C PRO A 525 -18.27 20.43 31.26
N PRO A 526 -17.33 20.94 30.44
CA PRO A 526 -17.63 21.73 29.25
C PRO A 526 -18.51 20.97 28.25
N LYS A 527 -19.51 21.64 27.66
CA LYS A 527 -20.47 21.00 26.74
C LYS A 527 -19.82 20.44 25.47
N ASP A 528 -18.76 21.07 25.00
CA ASP A 528 -17.97 20.69 23.82
C ASP A 528 -17.12 19.44 24.03
N GLU A 529 -16.88 19.05 25.28
CA GLU A 529 -16.13 17.83 25.64
C GLU A 529 -17.05 16.64 25.95
N LEU A 530 -18.37 16.86 26.00
CA LEU A 530 -19.35 15.79 26.22
C LEU A 530 -19.44 14.87 25.01
N ARG A 531 -19.46 13.56 25.28
CA ARG A 531 -19.54 12.52 24.25
C ARG A 531 -20.76 11.66 24.47
N ARG A 532 -21.45 11.31 23.39
CA ARG A 532 -22.43 10.23 23.41
C ARG A 532 -21.68 8.89 23.52
N PHE A 533 -22.13 8.04 24.42
CA PHE A 533 -21.58 6.70 24.60
C PHE A 533 -21.99 5.81 23.43
N ASP A 534 -21.01 5.20 22.77
CA ASP A 534 -21.21 4.48 21.52
C ASP A 534 -20.55 3.09 21.48
N CYS A 535 -20.65 2.39 20.33
CA CYS A 535 -20.11 1.04 20.19
C CYS A 535 -18.59 0.97 20.44
N ILE A 536 -17.82 1.97 20.00
CA ILE A 536 -16.35 1.95 20.08
C ILE A 536 -15.84 2.36 21.47
N ASP A 537 -16.70 2.86 22.35
CA ASP A 537 -16.31 3.09 23.75
C ASP A 537 -16.07 1.75 24.48
N CYS A 538 -16.80 0.68 24.11
CA CYS A 538 -16.60 -0.69 24.59
C CYS A 538 -15.81 -1.57 23.59
N HIS A 539 -16.17 -1.52 22.30
CA HIS A 539 -15.50 -2.25 21.22
C HIS A 539 -14.40 -1.42 20.57
N ASN A 540 -13.52 -0.85 21.39
CA ASN A 540 -12.53 0.14 20.96
C ASN A 540 -11.44 -0.38 20.01
N ARG A 541 -11.30 -1.70 19.86
CA ARG A 541 -10.45 -2.36 18.86
C ARG A 541 -11.12 -3.61 18.29
N PRO A 542 -12.04 -3.48 17.32
CA PRO A 542 -12.80 -4.61 16.79
C PRO A 542 -11.99 -5.47 15.80
N SER A 543 -10.99 -4.87 15.15
CA SER A 543 -10.21 -5.51 14.08
C SER A 543 -8.70 -5.57 14.37
N HIS A 544 -8.16 -4.66 15.17
CA HIS A 544 -6.71 -4.55 15.38
C HIS A 544 -6.31 -5.00 16.80
N VAL A 545 -6.66 -6.22 17.16
CA VAL A 545 -6.48 -6.72 18.53
C VAL A 545 -5.08 -7.32 18.71
N PHE A 546 -4.24 -6.66 19.51
CA PHE A 546 -3.02 -7.28 20.05
C PHE A 546 -3.40 -8.14 21.26
N LYS A 547 -3.25 -9.45 21.12
CA LYS A 547 -3.63 -10.43 22.13
C LYS A 547 -2.59 -10.50 23.24
N GLN A 548 -3.07 -10.57 24.47
CA GLN A 548 -2.23 -10.66 25.66
C GLN A 548 -1.60 -12.09 25.73
N PRO A 549 -0.30 -12.24 26.06
CA PRO A 549 0.39 -13.54 26.04
C PRO A 549 -0.19 -14.59 26.97
N ASN A 550 -0.55 -14.20 28.19
CA ASN A 550 -1.21 -15.07 29.16
C ASN A 550 -2.50 -15.65 28.57
N GLN A 551 -3.34 -14.82 27.95
CA GLN A 551 -4.56 -15.30 27.29
C GLN A 551 -4.26 -16.22 26.09
N THR A 552 -3.28 -15.86 25.27
CA THR A 552 -2.98 -16.60 24.03
C THR A 552 -2.34 -17.94 24.32
N ILE A 553 -1.39 -18.00 25.27
CA ILE A 553 -0.75 -19.25 25.67
C ILE A 553 -1.76 -20.19 26.32
N ASN A 554 -2.72 -19.67 27.11
CA ASN A 554 -3.80 -20.50 27.64
C ASN A 554 -4.56 -21.22 26.52
N PHE A 555 -4.94 -20.48 25.46
CA PHE A 555 -5.63 -21.06 24.31
C PHE A 555 -4.78 -22.12 23.59
N PHE A 556 -3.47 -21.91 23.48
CA PHE A 556 -2.57 -22.86 22.80
C PHE A 556 -2.32 -24.12 23.63
N LEU A 557 -2.32 -24.02 24.97
CA LEU A 557 -2.26 -25.16 25.88
C LEU A 557 -3.57 -25.95 25.86
N SER A 558 -4.73 -25.27 25.92
CA SER A 558 -6.03 -25.92 25.88
C SER A 558 -6.29 -26.61 24.54
N SER A 559 -5.79 -26.05 23.43
CA SER A 559 -5.93 -26.63 22.09
C SER A 559 -4.86 -27.68 21.74
N GLY A 560 -3.93 -27.99 22.64
CA GLY A 560 -2.83 -28.95 22.39
C GLY A 560 -1.80 -28.49 21.34
N LYS A 561 -1.75 -27.19 21.02
CA LYS A 561 -0.72 -26.63 20.13
C LYS A 561 0.62 -26.56 20.84
N ILE A 562 0.60 -26.18 22.11
CA ILE A 562 1.73 -26.31 23.03
C ILE A 562 1.42 -27.47 23.98
N ASP A 563 2.36 -28.39 24.16
CA ASP A 563 2.18 -29.52 25.07
C ASP A 563 2.18 -29.01 26.53
N LYS A 564 1.03 -29.12 27.20
CA LYS A 564 0.84 -28.69 28.59
C LYS A 564 1.61 -29.53 29.62
N THR A 565 2.13 -30.68 29.22
CA THR A 565 2.94 -31.55 30.10
C THR A 565 4.41 -31.13 30.17
N LEU A 566 4.83 -30.12 29.38
CA LEU A 566 6.14 -29.50 29.50
C LEU A 566 6.21 -28.68 30.81
N PRO A 567 7.13 -28.98 31.74
CA PRO A 567 7.23 -28.27 33.00
C PRO A 567 7.36 -26.75 32.81
N TYR A 568 6.55 -25.98 33.53
CA TYR A 568 6.55 -24.51 33.53
C TYR A 568 6.36 -23.82 32.16
N ILE A 569 5.97 -24.52 31.10
CA ILE A 569 5.85 -23.95 29.74
C ILE A 569 4.96 -22.70 29.71
N LYS A 570 3.93 -22.67 30.54
CA LYS A 570 3.05 -21.51 30.72
C LYS A 570 3.81 -20.28 31.18
N SER A 571 4.61 -20.43 32.23
CA SER A 571 5.37 -19.34 32.86
C SER A 571 6.48 -18.84 31.95
N ILE A 572 7.32 -19.75 31.45
CA ILE A 572 8.46 -19.39 30.58
C ILE A 572 7.98 -18.79 29.26
N GLY A 573 6.86 -19.28 28.70
CA GLY A 573 6.26 -18.75 27.48
C GLY A 573 5.78 -17.30 27.64
N VAL A 574 5.15 -16.96 28.78
CA VAL A 574 4.77 -15.56 29.05
C VAL A 574 6.01 -14.70 29.24
N GLN A 575 7.01 -15.18 30.00
CA GLN A 575 8.23 -14.42 30.30
C GLN A 575 9.05 -14.09 29.04
N VAL A 576 9.24 -15.07 28.15
CA VAL A 576 10.06 -14.89 26.95
C VAL A 576 9.44 -13.85 26.02
N LEU A 577 8.12 -13.86 25.86
CA LEU A 577 7.39 -12.91 25.01
C LEU A 577 7.36 -11.50 25.61
N GLU A 578 7.27 -11.39 26.94
CA GLU A 578 7.08 -10.10 27.61
C GLU A 578 8.39 -9.36 27.90
N ASN A 579 9.47 -10.08 28.25
CA ASN A 579 10.65 -9.51 28.88
C ASN A 579 11.96 -9.74 28.11
N TYR A 580 12.04 -10.82 27.33
CA TYR A 580 13.31 -11.24 26.71
C TYR A 580 13.46 -10.75 25.26
N VAL A 581 12.46 -10.98 24.42
CA VAL A 581 12.57 -10.68 22.98
C VAL A 581 12.45 -9.17 22.70
N ARG A 582 13.51 -8.58 22.12
CA ARG A 582 13.59 -7.15 21.81
C ARG A 582 13.38 -6.78 20.35
N SER A 583 13.58 -7.72 19.43
CA SER A 583 13.51 -7.49 17.98
C SER A 583 12.82 -8.64 17.27
N ARG A 584 12.09 -8.33 16.21
CA ARG A 584 11.44 -9.32 15.33
C ARG A 584 12.48 -10.15 14.56
N ASN A 585 13.60 -9.55 14.14
CA ASN A 585 14.63 -10.23 13.36
C ASN A 585 15.35 -11.32 14.16
N THR A 586 15.52 -11.13 15.46
CA THR A 586 16.19 -12.08 16.35
C THR A 586 15.20 -12.90 17.18
N ALA A 587 13.88 -12.73 16.95
CA ALA A 587 12.85 -13.27 17.83
C ALA A 587 12.91 -14.79 17.96
N PHE A 588 13.07 -15.50 16.83
CA PHE A 588 13.14 -16.96 16.84
C PHE A 588 14.30 -17.49 17.67
N GLU A 589 15.52 -17.00 17.41
CA GLU A 589 16.72 -17.41 18.16
C GLU A 589 16.65 -17.03 19.64
N ASN A 590 16.08 -15.85 19.96
CA ASN A 590 15.92 -15.42 21.34
C ASN A 590 14.96 -16.35 22.10
N ILE A 591 13.82 -16.69 21.49
CA ILE A 591 12.83 -17.60 22.08
C ILE A 591 13.43 -18.99 22.25
N LYS A 592 14.08 -19.50 21.19
CA LYS A 592 14.74 -20.81 21.20
C LYS A 592 15.78 -20.90 22.31
N ASN A 593 16.72 -19.96 22.38
CA ASN A 593 17.79 -19.98 23.36
C ASN A 593 17.26 -19.88 24.80
N TYR A 594 16.23 -19.06 25.04
CA TYR A 594 15.63 -18.94 26.36
C TYR A 594 14.98 -20.26 26.81
N ILE A 595 14.19 -20.88 25.95
CA ILE A 595 13.44 -22.10 26.27
C ILE A 595 14.37 -23.30 26.38
N TYR A 596 15.28 -23.50 25.41
CA TYR A 596 16.25 -24.58 25.47
C TYR A 596 17.23 -24.41 26.63
N GLY A 597 17.63 -23.17 26.94
CA GLY A 597 18.47 -22.87 28.11
C GLY A 597 17.80 -23.30 29.41
N PHE A 598 16.52 -22.95 29.59
CA PHE A 598 15.72 -23.37 30.75
C PHE A 598 15.64 -24.89 30.88
N TYR A 599 15.25 -25.61 29.81
CA TYR A 599 15.14 -27.07 29.90
C TYR A 599 16.49 -27.76 30.04
N LYS A 600 17.56 -27.22 29.44
CA LYS A 600 18.92 -27.75 29.60
C LYS A 600 19.42 -27.62 31.05
N GLU A 601 19.12 -26.51 31.72
CA GLU A 601 19.60 -26.23 33.07
C GLU A 601 18.78 -26.94 34.15
N TYR A 602 17.45 -26.94 34.03
CA TYR A 602 16.55 -27.40 35.09
C TYR A 602 15.89 -28.77 34.83
N TYR A 603 15.80 -29.20 33.56
CA TYR A 603 15.06 -30.41 33.15
C TYR A 603 15.74 -31.16 31.99
N PRO A 604 17.02 -31.57 32.12
CA PRO A 604 17.78 -32.14 31.01
C PRO A 604 17.17 -33.42 30.43
N ASP A 605 16.53 -34.25 31.27
CA ASP A 605 15.85 -35.47 30.82
C ASP A 605 14.63 -35.15 29.94
N VAL A 606 13.86 -34.11 30.30
CA VAL A 606 12.72 -33.65 29.51
C VAL A 606 13.18 -33.10 28.17
N LEU A 607 14.31 -32.40 28.14
CA LEU A 607 14.88 -31.88 26.89
C LEU A 607 15.15 -33.00 25.89
N VAL A 608 15.70 -34.13 26.34
CA VAL A 608 15.98 -35.29 25.48
C VAL A 608 14.69 -36.03 25.09
N GLN A 609 13.79 -36.26 26.04
CA GLN A 609 12.58 -37.04 25.80
C GLN A 609 11.52 -36.29 24.99
N LYS A 610 11.48 -34.96 25.10
CA LYS A 610 10.44 -34.09 24.52
C LYS A 610 10.98 -32.98 23.64
N GLU A 611 12.10 -33.24 22.97
CA GLU A 611 12.74 -32.25 22.10
C GLU A 611 11.78 -31.70 21.04
N LYS A 612 10.96 -32.57 20.43
CA LYS A 612 9.99 -32.20 19.39
C LYS A 612 8.89 -31.28 19.92
N GLU A 613 8.39 -31.54 21.11
CA GLU A 613 7.37 -30.74 21.78
C GLU A 613 7.91 -29.36 22.18
N ILE A 614 9.16 -29.32 22.64
CA ILE A 614 9.87 -28.07 22.95
C ILE A 614 10.08 -27.26 21.67
N GLU A 615 10.55 -27.88 20.59
CA GLU A 615 10.73 -27.22 19.30
C GLU A 615 9.40 -26.67 18.76
N LYS A 616 8.32 -27.45 18.86
CA LYS A 616 6.97 -26.99 18.49
C LYS A 616 6.54 -25.78 19.34
N ALA A 617 6.78 -25.82 20.66
CA ALA A 617 6.47 -24.70 21.54
C ALA A 617 7.25 -23.43 21.17
N VAL A 618 8.53 -23.54 20.80
CA VAL A 618 9.34 -22.43 20.29
C VAL A 618 8.71 -21.81 19.05
N HIS A 619 8.33 -22.61 18.05
CA HIS A 619 7.70 -22.13 16.83
C HIS A 619 6.36 -21.43 17.10
N GLU A 620 5.53 -22.00 17.97
CA GLU A 620 4.23 -21.38 18.30
C GLU A 620 4.39 -20.08 19.08
N LEU A 621 5.33 -20.00 20.03
CA LEU A 621 5.64 -18.77 20.74
C LEU A 621 6.22 -17.70 19.80
N TYR A 622 7.08 -18.08 18.85
CA TYR A 622 7.55 -17.19 17.80
C TYR A 622 6.39 -16.64 16.96
N ASN A 623 5.47 -17.50 16.53
CA ASN A 623 4.27 -17.07 15.78
C ASN A 623 3.40 -16.10 16.60
N ILE A 624 3.24 -16.35 17.91
CA ILE A 624 2.52 -15.44 18.82
C ILE A 624 3.24 -14.09 18.87
N TYR A 625 4.57 -14.07 19.01
CA TYR A 625 5.36 -12.84 19.03
C TYR A 625 5.17 -12.03 17.75
N MET A 626 5.35 -12.67 16.59
CA MET A 626 5.29 -12.02 15.28
C MET A 626 3.91 -11.44 14.94
N ARG A 627 2.85 -11.93 15.57
CA ARG A 627 1.49 -11.39 15.39
C ARG A 627 1.14 -10.24 16.34
N ASN A 628 1.84 -10.11 17.47
CA ASN A 628 1.39 -9.24 18.57
C ASN A 628 2.42 -8.18 19.02
N TYR A 629 3.69 -8.34 18.66
CA TYR A 629 4.77 -7.46 19.12
C TYR A 629 5.49 -6.82 17.93
N PHE A 630 5.46 -5.49 17.92
CA PHE A 630 6.11 -4.67 16.90
C PHE A 630 6.97 -3.60 17.58
N PRO A 631 8.21 -3.95 17.97
CA PRO A 631 9.11 -3.06 18.71
C PRO A 631 9.38 -1.73 18.02
N ASP A 632 9.54 -1.72 16.70
CA ASP A 632 9.83 -0.52 15.90
C ASP A 632 8.73 0.54 16.00
N MET A 633 7.47 0.08 16.08
CA MET A 633 6.30 0.93 16.26
C MET A 633 5.85 1.01 17.72
N LYS A 634 6.57 0.37 18.65
CA LYS A 634 6.17 0.21 20.06
C LYS A 634 4.72 -0.27 20.20
N ALA A 635 4.26 -1.10 19.27
CA ALA A 635 2.87 -1.57 19.22
C ALA A 635 2.77 -2.97 19.84
N ASN A 636 1.96 -3.09 20.88
CA ASN A 636 1.60 -4.33 21.58
C ASN A 636 0.37 -4.08 22.47
N TRP A 637 -0.11 -5.11 23.15
CA TRP A 637 -1.30 -5.04 24.01
C TRP A 637 -1.19 -4.04 25.17
N LYS A 638 0.02 -3.72 25.67
CA LYS A 638 0.22 -2.81 26.81
C LYS A 638 -0.12 -1.36 26.49
N ASN A 639 0.19 -0.94 25.26
CA ASN A 639 -0.04 0.42 24.80
C ASN A 639 -1.45 0.63 24.25
N TYR A 640 -2.22 -0.44 24.11
CA TYR A 640 -3.52 -0.43 23.48
C TYR A 640 -4.55 -1.27 24.25
N PRO A 641 -5.14 -0.71 25.31
CA PRO A 641 -6.14 -1.42 26.12
C PRO A 641 -7.38 -1.78 25.30
N VAL A 642 -8.01 -2.89 25.63
CA VAL A 642 -9.27 -3.34 25.02
C VAL A 642 -10.36 -3.31 26.09
N ASN A 643 -11.48 -2.63 25.82
CA ASN A 643 -12.50 -2.31 26.83
C ASN A 643 -13.64 -3.35 26.94
N ILE A 644 -13.58 -4.47 26.20
CA ILE A 644 -14.64 -5.49 26.15
C ILE A 644 -14.75 -6.36 27.42
N GLY A 645 -13.88 -6.14 28.41
CA GLY A 645 -13.88 -6.85 29.69
C GLY A 645 -12.98 -6.13 30.70
N HIS A 646 -12.91 -6.64 31.92
CA HIS A 646 -12.26 -5.96 33.05
C HIS A 646 -11.02 -6.70 33.63
N LEU A 647 -10.45 -7.65 32.87
CA LEU A 647 -9.28 -8.42 33.31
C LEU A 647 -7.97 -7.67 33.05
N TYR A 648 -7.78 -7.13 31.85
CA TYR A 648 -6.52 -6.48 31.42
C TYR A 648 -6.65 -4.96 31.26
N SER A 649 -7.87 -4.43 31.33
CA SER A 649 -8.19 -3.00 31.30
C SER A 649 -9.36 -2.73 32.25
N PRO A 650 -9.68 -1.47 32.57
CA PRO A 650 -10.85 -1.14 33.38
C PRO A 650 -12.19 -1.54 32.71
N GLY A 651 -12.28 -1.50 31.38
CA GLY A 651 -13.49 -1.89 30.64
C GLY A 651 -14.75 -1.17 31.12
N CYS A 652 -15.75 -1.92 31.58
CA CYS A 652 -17.01 -1.39 32.13
C CYS A 652 -16.83 -0.73 33.51
N PHE A 653 -15.80 -1.10 34.28
CA PHE A 653 -15.52 -0.50 35.59
C PHE A 653 -15.10 0.98 35.52
N ARG A 654 -14.93 1.54 34.32
CA ARG A 654 -14.81 3.00 34.15
C ARG A 654 -16.04 3.76 34.65
N CYS A 655 -17.21 3.11 34.69
CA CYS A 655 -18.46 3.66 35.22
C CYS A 655 -19.11 2.76 36.29
N HIS A 656 -18.89 1.44 36.22
CA HIS A 656 -19.52 0.43 37.10
C HIS A 656 -18.68 0.08 38.34
N ASP A 657 -18.01 1.07 38.93
CA ASP A 657 -17.12 0.89 40.08
C ASP A 657 -17.82 1.01 41.44
N GLY A 658 -19.11 1.35 41.45
CA GLY A 658 -19.88 1.60 42.66
C GLY A 658 -19.62 2.98 43.28
N LYS A 659 -18.83 3.85 42.62
CA LYS A 659 -18.48 5.20 43.11
C LYS A 659 -19.22 6.30 42.38
N HIS A 660 -19.87 5.97 41.27
CA HIS A 660 -20.72 6.87 40.49
C HIS A 660 -22.09 7.02 41.13
N VAL A 661 -22.31 8.17 41.78
CA VAL A 661 -23.52 8.44 42.58
C VAL A 661 -24.26 9.66 42.04
N SER A 662 -25.58 9.58 41.96
CA SER A 662 -26.44 10.70 41.58
C SER A 662 -26.75 11.62 42.77
N PRO A 663 -27.22 12.87 42.53
CA PRO A 663 -27.67 13.76 43.61
C PRO A 663 -28.81 13.18 44.46
N THR A 664 -29.60 12.26 43.91
CA THR A 664 -30.69 11.57 44.60
C THR A 664 -30.23 10.28 45.32
N GLY A 665 -28.93 9.97 45.31
CA GLY A 665 -28.35 8.78 45.93
C GLY A 665 -28.41 7.49 45.10
N LYS A 666 -28.82 7.54 43.82
CA LYS A 666 -28.76 6.35 42.93
C LYS A 666 -27.29 6.05 42.61
N VAL A 667 -26.88 4.79 42.67
CA VAL A 667 -25.50 4.36 42.40
C VAL A 667 -25.46 3.48 41.15
N ILE A 668 -24.47 3.68 40.29
CA ILE A 668 -24.19 2.72 39.20
C ILE A 668 -23.62 1.45 39.83
N THR A 669 -24.35 0.34 39.71
CA THR A 669 -23.99 -0.94 40.34
C THR A 669 -22.64 -1.47 39.88
N ASN A 670 -21.90 -2.08 40.81
CA ASN A 670 -20.70 -2.88 40.59
C ASN A 670 -20.93 -4.38 40.81
N ASP A 671 -22.18 -4.82 40.89
CA ASP A 671 -22.54 -6.23 40.98
C ASP A 671 -22.21 -6.95 39.66
N CYS A 672 -21.31 -7.92 39.72
CA CYS A 672 -20.92 -8.75 38.57
C CYS A 672 -22.13 -9.43 37.89
N ASN A 673 -23.15 -9.83 38.67
CA ASN A 673 -24.33 -10.53 38.16
C ASN A 673 -25.24 -9.63 37.30
N ALA A 674 -25.05 -8.32 37.32
CA ALA A 674 -25.71 -7.41 36.39
C ALA A 674 -25.21 -7.62 34.94
N CYS A 675 -23.96 -8.05 34.77
CA CYS A 675 -23.31 -8.19 33.47
C CYS A 675 -23.16 -9.65 33.03
N HIS A 676 -22.79 -10.55 33.94
CA HIS A 676 -22.59 -11.96 33.64
C HIS A 676 -22.81 -12.86 34.85
N ILE A 677 -23.21 -14.10 34.60
CA ILE A 677 -23.39 -15.12 35.63
C ILE A 677 -22.31 -16.17 35.45
N ILE A 678 -21.47 -16.38 36.47
CA ILE A 678 -20.51 -17.50 36.47
C ILE A 678 -21.30 -18.76 36.81
N ASN A 679 -21.45 -19.65 35.84
CA ASN A 679 -22.29 -20.84 35.98
C ASN A 679 -21.50 -22.12 36.25
N TYR A 680 -20.19 -22.08 36.02
CA TYR A 680 -19.28 -23.20 36.24
C TYR A 680 -17.88 -22.70 36.54
N GLN A 681 -17.20 -23.31 37.51
CA GLN A 681 -15.77 -23.09 37.73
C GLN A 681 -15.13 -24.31 38.40
N LYS A 682 -13.92 -24.65 37.98
CA LYS A 682 -13.12 -25.76 38.50
C LYS A 682 -11.70 -25.30 38.77
N PRO A 683 -11.34 -25.03 40.04
CA PRO A 683 -9.97 -24.72 40.42
C PRO A 683 -9.00 -25.90 40.24
N PRO A 684 -7.70 -25.65 40.03
CA PRO A 684 -6.65 -26.66 39.81
C PRO A 684 -6.62 -27.86 40.77
N SER A 685 -6.93 -27.61 42.04
CA SER A 685 -6.85 -28.61 43.12
C SER A 685 -8.17 -28.69 43.90
N GLY A 686 -9.25 -28.15 43.35
CA GLY A 686 -10.55 -28.03 44.01
C GLY A 686 -11.63 -28.87 43.33
N GLU A 687 -12.78 -28.94 44.00
CA GLU A 687 -14.00 -29.53 43.43
C GLU A 687 -14.56 -28.66 42.29
N GLU A 688 -15.40 -29.28 41.47
CA GLU A 688 -16.17 -28.57 40.46
C GLU A 688 -17.36 -27.85 41.12
N PHE A 689 -17.55 -26.59 40.77
CA PHE A 689 -18.68 -25.79 41.24
C PHE A 689 -19.60 -25.45 40.06
N VAL A 690 -20.91 -25.64 40.25
CA VAL A 690 -21.96 -25.33 39.26
C VAL A 690 -23.06 -24.53 39.93
N SER A 691 -23.58 -23.50 39.25
CA SER A 691 -24.75 -22.74 39.69
C SER A 691 -25.54 -22.21 38.51
N SER A 692 -26.86 -22.21 38.61
CA SER A 692 -27.75 -21.53 37.68
C SER A 692 -27.97 -20.06 38.02
N THR A 693 -27.74 -19.66 39.28
CA THR A 693 -27.99 -18.29 39.78
C THR A 693 -26.71 -17.46 39.93
N GLY A 694 -25.54 -18.09 39.77
CA GLY A 694 -24.23 -17.45 39.83
C GLY A 694 -23.34 -18.01 40.95
N LEU A 695 -22.04 -18.07 40.66
CA LEU A 695 -20.99 -18.41 41.61
C LEU A 695 -20.13 -17.18 41.91
N ASN A 696 -19.62 -17.09 43.14
CA ASN A 696 -18.57 -16.14 43.47
C ASN A 696 -17.28 -16.55 42.75
N PHE A 697 -16.63 -15.59 42.09
CA PHE A 697 -15.38 -15.85 41.37
C PHE A 697 -14.28 -16.35 42.32
N ILE A 698 -13.62 -17.45 41.95
CA ILE A 698 -12.44 -17.98 42.64
C ILE A 698 -11.19 -17.68 41.81
N HIS A 699 -10.23 -16.94 42.36
CA HIS A 699 -9.00 -16.63 41.64
C HIS A 699 -8.14 -17.89 41.38
N PRO A 700 -7.59 -18.11 40.17
CA PRO A 700 -6.82 -19.32 39.84
C PRO A 700 -5.60 -19.55 40.74
N GLY A 701 -5.04 -18.48 41.32
CA GLY A 701 -3.92 -18.55 42.27
C GLY A 701 -4.31 -18.84 43.72
N GLY A 702 -5.58 -19.19 43.99
CA GLY A 702 -6.13 -19.43 45.33
C GLY A 702 -6.94 -18.26 45.88
N ILE A 703 -7.81 -18.55 46.85
CA ILE A 703 -8.70 -17.57 47.51
C ILE A 703 -7.87 -16.50 48.24
N ASP A 704 -6.73 -16.87 48.83
CA ASP A 704 -5.85 -15.94 49.57
C ASP A 704 -5.21 -14.86 48.68
N LYS A 705 -5.10 -15.13 47.38
CA LYS A 705 -4.62 -14.14 46.39
C LYS A 705 -5.72 -13.22 45.88
N LEU A 706 -6.99 -13.53 46.18
CA LEU A 706 -8.11 -12.63 45.93
C LEU A 706 -8.13 -11.58 47.04
N LEU A 707 -7.40 -10.48 46.83
CA LEU A 707 -7.54 -9.30 47.68
C LEU A 707 -8.97 -8.78 47.48
N GLN A 708 -9.86 -9.04 48.44
CA GLN A 708 -11.34 -8.94 48.36
C GLN A 708 -11.95 -7.60 47.88
N LYS A 709 -11.16 -6.63 47.44
CA LYS A 709 -11.60 -5.32 46.92
C LYS A 709 -10.76 -4.79 45.76
N GLN A 710 -9.87 -5.60 45.19
CA GLN A 710 -8.94 -5.15 44.16
C GLN A 710 -9.39 -5.57 42.76
N GLU A 711 -9.45 -4.62 41.84
CA GLU A 711 -9.87 -4.85 40.46
C GLU A 711 -8.80 -5.65 39.71
N CYS A 712 -9.21 -6.65 38.91
CA CYS A 712 -8.29 -7.60 38.27
C CYS A 712 -7.20 -6.92 37.42
N TYR A 713 -7.56 -5.85 36.70
CA TYR A 713 -6.65 -5.13 35.82
C TYR A 713 -5.52 -4.39 36.57
N THR A 714 -5.63 -4.19 37.88
CA THR A 714 -4.54 -3.56 38.66
C THR A 714 -3.33 -4.49 38.80
N CYS A 715 -3.54 -5.81 38.77
CA CYS A 715 -2.48 -6.83 38.82
C CYS A 715 -2.19 -7.45 37.44
N HIS A 716 -3.17 -7.46 36.54
CA HIS A 716 -3.04 -8.11 35.23
C HIS A 716 -2.89 -7.12 34.06
N GLY A 717 -3.25 -5.85 34.26
CA GLY A 717 -3.18 -4.83 33.24
C GLY A 717 -1.75 -4.30 33.01
N PRO A 718 -1.57 -3.43 32.02
CA PRO A 718 -0.26 -2.93 31.60
C PRO A 718 0.55 -2.24 32.70
N GLN A 719 -0.14 -1.63 33.68
CA GLN A 719 0.48 -0.84 34.75
C GLN A 719 1.05 -1.71 35.90
N ALA A 720 0.72 -3.01 35.95
CA ALA A 720 1.08 -3.90 37.05
C ALA A 720 2.57 -4.35 37.07
N GLN A 721 3.28 -4.22 35.95
CA GLN A 721 4.57 -4.87 35.74
C GLN A 721 5.80 -4.13 36.31
N GLN A 722 5.67 -3.06 37.09
CA GLN A 722 6.85 -2.50 37.76
C GLN A 722 7.42 -3.41 38.85
N LYS A 723 6.73 -4.49 39.26
CA LYS A 723 7.23 -5.44 40.27
C LYS A 723 6.76 -6.87 39.99
N ILE A 724 7.48 -7.61 39.14
CA ILE A 724 7.40 -9.08 39.16
C ILE A 724 8.75 -9.62 39.63
N PHE A 725 8.69 -10.36 40.72
CA PHE A 725 9.82 -10.99 41.41
C PHE A 725 10.50 -12.01 40.50
N MET A 726 11.80 -11.84 40.29
CA MET A 726 12.68 -12.76 39.56
C MET A 726 13.09 -13.93 40.46
N PRO A 727 13.11 -15.17 39.97
CA PRO A 727 14.27 -16.04 40.15
C PRO A 727 15.36 -15.54 39.19
N ARG A 728 16.53 -15.16 39.70
CA ARG A 728 17.68 -14.75 38.87
C ARG A 728 18.07 -15.92 37.97
N ILE A 729 17.73 -15.84 36.67
CA ILE A 729 18.50 -16.54 35.65
C ILE A 729 19.79 -15.72 35.54
N ALA A 730 20.90 -16.30 35.97
CA ALA A 730 22.21 -15.68 35.82
C ALA A 730 22.45 -15.47 34.32
N THR A 731 22.38 -14.21 33.87
CA THR A 731 22.91 -13.83 32.57
C THR A 731 24.38 -14.17 32.58
N ALA A 732 24.77 -15.24 31.91
CA ALA A 732 26.16 -15.50 31.59
C ALA A 732 26.66 -14.32 30.75
N SER A 733 27.51 -13.49 31.36
CA SER A 733 28.28 -12.47 30.67
C SER A 733 29.08 -13.12 29.54
N LYS A 734 28.90 -12.62 28.33
CA LYS A 734 29.95 -12.59 27.31
C LYS A 734 30.16 -11.15 26.89
#